data_AF-A0A957WYJ6-F1
#
_entry.id   AF-A0A957WYJ6-F1
#
_cell.length_a   1.000
_cell.length_b   1.000
_cell.length_c   1.000
_cell.angle_alpha   90.00
_cell.angle_beta   90.00
_cell.angle_gamma   90.00
#
_symmetry.space_group_name_H-M   'P 1'
#
loop_
_entity.id
_entity.type
_entity.pdbx_description
1 polymer ?
#
loop_
_entity_poly.entity_id
_entity_poly.type
_entity_poly.pdbx_seq_one_letter_code
_entity_poly.pdbx_strand_id
1 'polypeptide(L)'
;LVLHPHAVPRRQISAALWPDVKESTGRNRLRNLLHQLRQLLPHVDAFLDTQPTTIGWREDAPCAIDVAHFIGALALAERHADPQQREQALTQAVDLYQGNLFPDCYDDWIAPLRTKFYNELLGAYEQLMALAEGRQDWSAAQRHAERSLAYDPLRESTYCRLMTFYAQQGDSAAVMETYRRCRAILARELDAAPSESTQALYSELTLGTRPVAADAIERMPRVVHSSMPTTRRPLIGRVVELHTLQWHWEQVQQGTSRLVVIQGEAGIGKSRLAAAFAHWAQQEGITVASAACYAVEGTLAYAPIAEWIRAEPIWQTLDGLEDIWLTEVARLVPEVQSRYAHLPPPAPMHESWQQQRFFTALAITMLEHGQPLVLLLDDLQWADDETFQWLHFLLRYESPTPLLVVVTLRTDDATERTRTQRLLHALTHQNLVEEITLAPLSIVDTAALAEHLMGRELFPPQVAQIFHETEGNPLFIVETVRAATEDPAYLTVPPVVDSGNAAPSRHLPPKVRSLIESRLARLSTTAAEMVQLAAVIGRRFAYPLLITVSGESEEIVLAGLEELWQQQLIREAGADRFGGWQEYDFTHDKVREVVYATLSPIRRRYLHRKVGEALSTHPQIDDGAFSGQSAAHFEAAGLFTQAVAHYHKAGQFSAGLYAFQRAEQAYANAVRLARQIDLPPATMRALYDERGRLRELSGDYGSAIAIYRELEALAKVQRDNELALLAIERLATCYTEPSSVHDRAAAAALLERGIQLAQTLADPHAEARFLRTRMVDLSHYGSDEEAVQIGEQALHVARTHGLTMELASILNDLAVPLRLSGQQEVAQRYASEARQLFRQSHTL
;
A
#
# COMPACT_ATOMS: atom_id res chain seq x y z
N LEU A 1 36.93 -18.96 5.91
CA LEU A 1 36.98 -20.44 5.97
C LEU A 1 36.91 -20.93 7.41
N VAL A 2 37.85 -20.55 8.28
CA VAL A 2 37.85 -20.88 9.72
C VAL A 2 36.54 -20.48 10.44
N LEU A 3 35.93 -19.37 10.04
CA LEU A 3 34.69 -18.84 10.62
C LEU A 3 33.39 -19.46 10.05
N HIS A 4 33.51 -20.43 9.13
CA HIS A 4 32.37 -21.10 8.52
C HIS A 4 32.43 -22.60 8.88
N PRO A 5 31.44 -23.14 9.60
CA PRO A 5 31.43 -24.55 10.01
C PRO A 5 31.17 -25.51 8.84
N HIS A 6 30.73 -25.01 7.69
CA HIS A 6 30.44 -25.82 6.51
C HIS A 6 31.37 -25.48 5.34
N ALA A 7 31.57 -26.46 4.45
CA ALA A 7 32.36 -26.30 3.25
C ALA A 7 31.77 -25.20 2.35
N VAL A 8 32.54 -24.15 2.10
CA VAL A 8 32.08 -22.96 1.38
C VAL A 8 32.31 -23.15 -0.12
N PRO A 9 31.32 -22.89 -0.99
CA PRO A 9 31.49 -22.95 -2.44
C PRO A 9 32.61 -22.02 -2.93
N ARG A 10 33.45 -22.52 -3.84
CA ARG A 10 34.54 -21.73 -4.46
C ARG A 10 34.05 -20.44 -5.12
N ARG A 11 32.82 -20.45 -5.64
CA ARG A 11 32.16 -19.27 -6.23
C ARG A 11 31.95 -18.17 -5.20
N GLN A 12 31.50 -18.52 -4.00
CA GLN A 12 31.22 -17.59 -2.92
C GLN A 12 32.51 -16.96 -2.36
N ILE A 13 33.56 -17.77 -2.21
CA ILE A 13 34.89 -17.28 -1.77
C ILE A 13 35.48 -16.32 -2.81
N SER A 14 35.35 -16.65 -4.10
CA SER A 14 35.83 -15.79 -5.18
C SER A 14 35.06 -14.47 -5.26
N ALA A 15 33.74 -14.49 -5.05
CA ALA A 15 32.92 -13.28 -5.06
C ALA A 15 33.21 -12.37 -3.85
N ALA A 16 33.51 -12.95 -2.69
CA ALA A 16 33.86 -12.19 -1.49
C ALA A 16 35.25 -11.53 -1.56
N LEU A 17 36.25 -12.21 -2.14
CA LEU A 17 37.61 -11.68 -2.23
C LEU A 17 37.83 -10.74 -3.43
N TRP A 18 37.04 -10.90 -4.51
CA TRP A 18 37.15 -10.09 -5.72
C TRP A 18 35.76 -9.77 -6.30
N PRO A 19 34.97 -8.89 -5.64
CA PRO A 19 33.62 -8.56 -6.07
C PRO A 19 33.54 -7.93 -7.47
N ASP A 20 34.56 -7.17 -7.87
CA ASP A 20 34.58 -6.41 -9.14
C ASP A 20 35.06 -7.21 -10.36
N VAL A 21 35.26 -8.52 -10.21
CA VAL A 21 35.92 -9.35 -11.23
C VAL A 21 34.98 -10.44 -11.74
N LYS A 22 34.91 -10.61 -13.07
CA LYS A 22 34.13 -11.69 -13.71
C LYS A 22 34.49 -13.05 -13.11
N GLU A 23 33.47 -13.89 -12.88
CA GLU A 23 33.54 -15.16 -12.15
C GLU A 23 34.66 -16.11 -12.63
N SER A 24 34.90 -16.17 -13.95
CA SER A 24 35.98 -16.99 -14.54
C SER A 24 37.38 -16.54 -14.10
N THR A 25 37.58 -15.23 -14.00
CA THR A 25 38.86 -14.62 -13.61
C THR A 25 39.06 -14.73 -12.09
N GLY A 26 37.99 -14.59 -11.31
CA GLY A 26 38.01 -14.80 -9.86
C GLY A 26 38.38 -16.24 -9.47
N ARG A 27 37.85 -17.25 -10.17
CA ARG A 27 38.22 -18.67 -9.96
C ARG A 27 39.70 -18.95 -10.24
N ASN A 28 40.27 -18.33 -11.28
CA ASN A 28 41.71 -18.46 -11.58
C ASN A 28 42.58 -17.82 -10.50
N ARG A 29 42.18 -16.64 -9.99
CA ARG A 29 42.87 -15.97 -8.86
C ARG A 29 42.80 -16.82 -7.59
N LEU A 30 41.64 -17.40 -7.28
CA LEU A 30 41.46 -18.29 -6.14
C LEU A 30 42.37 -19.53 -6.24
N ARG A 31 42.50 -20.12 -7.44
CA ARG A 31 43.39 -21.27 -7.67
C ARG A 31 44.86 -20.92 -7.41
N ASN A 32 45.30 -19.75 -7.88
CA ASN A 32 46.66 -19.27 -7.65
C ASN A 32 46.92 -18.97 -6.17
N LEU A 33 45.95 -18.39 -5.48
CA LEU A 33 46.04 -18.08 -4.05
C LEU A 33 46.14 -19.35 -3.19
N LEU A 34 45.37 -20.41 -3.51
CA LEU A 34 45.50 -21.71 -2.85
C LEU A 34 46.86 -22.38 -3.12
N HIS A 35 47.41 -22.21 -4.32
CA HIS A 35 48.74 -22.72 -4.64
C HIS A 35 49.82 -22.00 -3.82
N GLN A 36 49.73 -20.67 -3.70
CA GLN A 36 50.63 -19.87 -2.85
C GLN A 36 50.49 -20.25 -1.37
N LEU A 37 49.26 -20.44 -0.89
CA LEU A 37 49.00 -20.88 0.49
C LEU A 37 49.69 -22.21 0.80
N ARG A 38 49.64 -23.18 -0.11
CA ARG A 38 50.33 -24.48 0.03
C ARG A 38 51.85 -24.36 0.05
N GLN A 39 52.42 -23.37 -0.64
CA GLN A 39 53.86 -23.12 -0.60
C GLN A 39 54.29 -22.48 0.73
N LEU A 40 53.48 -21.57 1.28
CA LEU A 40 53.76 -20.87 2.53
C LEU A 40 53.54 -21.75 3.77
N LEU A 41 52.61 -22.71 3.70
CA LEU A 41 52.26 -23.61 4.79
C LEU A 41 52.27 -25.06 4.27
N PRO A 42 53.40 -25.80 4.41
CA PRO A 42 53.61 -27.13 3.81
C PRO A 42 52.63 -28.24 4.28
N HIS A 43 51.80 -27.96 5.29
CA HIS A 43 50.82 -28.89 5.86
C HIS A 43 49.38 -28.36 5.80
N VAL A 44 49.05 -27.44 4.89
CA VAL A 44 47.69 -26.86 4.74
C VAL A 44 46.59 -27.91 4.59
N ASP A 45 46.86 -29.03 3.93
CA ASP A 45 45.86 -30.08 3.72
C ASP A 45 45.50 -30.85 5.03
N ALA A 46 46.25 -30.62 6.12
CA ALA A 46 45.86 -31.04 7.47
C ALA A 46 44.78 -30.13 8.10
N PHE A 47 44.60 -28.92 7.58
CA PHE A 47 43.68 -27.89 8.10
C PHE A 47 42.51 -27.58 7.16
N LEU A 48 42.71 -27.71 5.84
CA LEU A 48 41.70 -27.42 4.82
C LEU A 48 41.24 -28.69 4.11
N ASP A 49 39.92 -28.85 3.96
CA ASP A 49 39.34 -29.78 3.00
C ASP A 49 39.09 -29.05 1.68
N THR A 50 39.73 -29.52 0.59
CA THR A 50 39.64 -28.88 -0.72
C THR A 50 39.00 -29.82 -1.74
N GLN A 51 37.70 -29.67 -1.95
CA GLN A 51 36.95 -30.42 -2.96
C GLN A 51 36.90 -29.65 -4.30
N PRO A 52 36.45 -30.29 -5.41
CA PRO A 52 36.35 -29.62 -6.71
C PRO A 52 35.47 -28.36 -6.69
N THR A 53 34.41 -28.35 -5.89
CA THR A 53 33.40 -27.28 -5.85
C THR A 53 33.41 -26.45 -4.56
N THR A 54 33.92 -27.02 -3.45
CA THR A 54 33.89 -26.41 -2.12
C THR A 54 35.27 -26.40 -1.46
N ILE A 55 35.44 -25.49 -0.51
CA ILE A 55 36.62 -25.42 0.36
C ILE A 55 36.10 -25.26 1.79
N GLY A 56 36.49 -26.17 2.67
CA GLY A 56 36.12 -26.17 4.08
C GLY A 56 37.35 -26.12 4.98
N TRP A 57 37.15 -25.68 6.22
CA TRP A 57 38.08 -25.96 7.30
C TRP A 57 37.77 -27.35 7.88
N ARG A 58 38.79 -28.12 8.24
CA ARG A 58 38.60 -29.45 8.86
C ARG A 58 38.29 -29.29 10.34
N GLU A 59 37.22 -29.93 10.81
CA GLU A 59 36.86 -29.92 12.24
C GLU A 59 37.92 -30.63 13.10
N ASP A 60 38.57 -31.68 12.58
CA ASP A 60 39.63 -32.44 13.26
C ASP A 60 41.02 -31.77 13.19
N ALA A 61 41.10 -30.54 12.69
CA ALA A 61 42.38 -29.85 12.53
C ALA A 61 43.04 -29.64 13.92
N PRO A 62 44.36 -29.84 14.06
CA PRO A 62 45.08 -29.66 15.32
C PRO A 62 45.30 -28.16 15.63
N CYS A 63 44.21 -27.38 15.66
CA CYS A 63 44.19 -25.94 15.87
C CYS A 63 43.01 -25.58 16.77
N ALA A 64 43.28 -24.90 17.89
CA ALA A 64 42.24 -24.30 18.71
C ALA A 64 41.81 -22.97 18.06
N ILE A 65 40.52 -22.87 17.74
CA ILE A 65 39.93 -21.64 17.19
C ILE A 65 39.16 -20.98 18.32
N ASP A 66 39.69 -19.87 18.81
CA ASP A 66 39.09 -19.04 19.87
C ASP A 66 37.65 -18.63 19.55
N VAL A 67 37.35 -18.22 18.32
CA VAL A 67 35.99 -17.87 17.88
C VAL A 67 35.04 -19.07 17.93
N ALA A 68 35.52 -20.27 17.59
CA ALA A 68 34.69 -21.47 17.66
C ALA A 68 34.39 -21.85 19.12
N HIS A 69 35.37 -21.68 20.02
CA HIS A 69 35.16 -21.85 21.45
C HIS A 69 34.22 -20.79 22.05
N PHE A 70 34.31 -19.54 21.58
CA PHE A 70 33.40 -18.45 21.97
C PHE A 70 31.95 -18.76 21.59
N ILE A 71 31.71 -19.09 20.30
CA ILE A 71 30.38 -19.46 19.81
C ILE A 71 29.88 -20.73 20.53
N GLY A 72 30.76 -21.72 20.74
CA GLY A 72 30.43 -22.93 21.47
C GLY A 72 30.02 -22.68 22.92
N ALA A 73 30.70 -21.78 23.62
CA ALA A 73 30.37 -21.39 24.98
C ALA A 73 29.02 -20.67 25.08
N LEU A 74 28.70 -19.79 24.12
CA LEU A 74 27.37 -19.17 24.01
C LEU A 74 26.27 -20.20 23.75
N ALA A 75 26.50 -21.11 22.80
CA ALA A 75 25.55 -22.18 22.49
C ALA A 75 25.35 -23.16 23.67
N LEU A 76 26.37 -23.40 24.48
CA LEU A 76 26.25 -24.16 25.72
C LEU A 76 25.40 -23.40 26.75
N ALA A 77 25.62 -22.09 26.91
CA ALA A 77 24.82 -21.26 27.81
C ALA A 77 23.31 -21.30 27.47
N GLU A 78 22.96 -21.30 26.19
CA GLU A 78 21.56 -21.42 25.75
C GLU A 78 20.93 -22.79 26.05
N ARG A 79 21.74 -23.86 26.05
CA ARG A 79 21.27 -25.24 26.28
C ARG A 79 21.12 -25.59 27.76
N HIS A 80 21.83 -24.90 28.65
CA HIS A 80 21.75 -25.14 30.08
C HIS A 80 20.54 -24.44 30.70
N ALA A 81 19.58 -25.23 31.19
CA ALA A 81 18.46 -24.74 31.98
C ALA A 81 18.87 -24.34 33.42
N ASP A 82 19.97 -24.88 33.92
CA ASP A 82 20.53 -24.54 35.24
C ASP A 82 21.22 -23.16 35.20
N PRO A 83 20.76 -22.16 35.99
CA PRO A 83 21.35 -20.83 36.04
C PRO A 83 22.84 -20.81 36.37
N GLN A 84 23.35 -21.80 37.14
CA GLN A 84 24.76 -21.84 37.53
C GLN A 84 25.66 -22.32 36.39
N GLN A 85 25.22 -23.34 35.64
CA GLN A 85 25.94 -23.84 34.47
C GLN A 85 25.89 -22.84 33.31
N ARG A 86 24.76 -22.14 33.16
CA ARG A 86 24.60 -21.07 32.17
C ARG A 86 25.55 -19.90 32.44
N GLU A 87 25.67 -19.46 33.70
CA GLU A 87 26.61 -18.40 34.08
C GLU A 87 28.06 -18.82 33.84
N GLN A 88 28.44 -20.06 34.14
CA GLN A 88 29.78 -20.57 33.86
C GLN A 88 30.12 -20.54 32.37
N ALA A 89 29.17 -20.98 31.53
CA ALA A 89 29.33 -20.96 30.07
C ALA A 89 29.41 -19.52 29.52
N LEU A 90 28.58 -18.59 30.02
CA LEU A 90 28.65 -17.18 29.65
C LEU A 90 29.96 -16.51 30.11
N THR A 91 30.43 -16.84 31.32
CA THR A 91 31.72 -16.35 31.84
C THR A 91 32.87 -16.82 30.96
N GLN A 92 32.85 -18.10 30.57
CA GLN A 92 33.83 -18.65 29.64
C GLN A 92 33.78 -17.95 28.27
N ALA A 93 32.60 -17.61 27.76
CA ALA A 93 32.47 -16.88 26.50
C ALA A 93 33.08 -15.47 26.60
N VAL A 94 32.74 -14.69 27.62
CA VAL A 94 33.28 -13.32 27.75
C VAL A 94 34.80 -13.29 27.98
N ASP A 95 35.36 -14.30 28.66
CA ASP A 95 36.81 -14.42 28.91
C ASP A 95 37.62 -14.79 27.64
N LEU A 96 36.98 -15.48 26.68
CA LEU A 96 37.59 -15.84 25.38
C LEU A 96 37.68 -14.63 24.44
N TYR A 97 36.87 -13.59 24.65
CA TYR A 97 36.86 -12.40 23.81
C TYR A 97 37.88 -11.36 24.30
N GLN A 98 39.03 -11.28 23.62
CA GLN A 98 40.14 -10.38 24.03
C GLN A 98 40.33 -9.15 23.14
N GLY A 99 39.48 -8.94 22.12
CA GLY A 99 39.57 -7.79 21.22
C GLY A 99 38.95 -8.04 19.85
N ASN A 100 39.19 -7.12 18.92
CA ASN A 100 38.64 -7.20 17.57
C ASN A 100 39.18 -8.42 16.82
N LEU A 101 38.30 -9.09 16.10
CA LEU A 101 38.67 -10.17 15.18
C LEU A 101 39.66 -9.65 14.12
N PHE A 102 40.84 -10.28 14.03
CA PHE A 102 41.98 -9.90 13.18
C PHE A 102 42.29 -8.39 13.19
N PRO A 103 42.86 -7.81 14.26
CA PRO A 103 43.03 -6.36 14.41
C PRO A 103 43.71 -5.66 13.22
N ASP A 104 44.67 -6.32 12.59
CA ASP A 104 45.47 -5.79 11.47
C ASP A 104 44.81 -5.97 10.09
N CYS A 105 43.60 -6.53 10.04
CA CYS A 105 42.82 -6.67 8.81
C CYS A 105 41.89 -5.45 8.63
N TYR A 106 42.05 -4.74 7.52
CA TYR A 106 41.26 -3.55 7.16
C TYR A 106 40.29 -3.79 5.99
N ASP A 107 40.15 -5.04 5.53
CA ASP A 107 39.25 -5.36 4.43
C ASP A 107 37.78 -5.26 4.85
N ASP A 108 36.93 -4.70 3.97
CA ASP A 108 35.51 -4.44 4.27
C ASP A 108 34.69 -5.68 4.67
N TRP A 109 35.09 -6.88 4.21
CA TRP A 109 34.36 -8.13 4.51
C TRP A 109 34.39 -8.49 6.00
N ILE A 110 35.36 -7.99 6.76
CA ILE A 110 35.51 -8.32 8.19
C ILE A 110 34.66 -7.43 9.10
N ALA A 111 34.27 -6.24 8.65
CA ALA A 111 33.45 -5.30 9.40
C ALA A 111 32.12 -5.93 9.91
N PRO A 112 31.29 -6.59 9.07
CA PRO A 112 30.05 -7.20 9.54
C PRO A 112 30.28 -8.35 10.54
N LEU A 113 31.38 -9.08 10.42
CA LEU A 113 31.73 -10.16 11.36
C LEU A 113 32.18 -9.62 12.72
N ARG A 114 32.95 -8.52 12.73
CA ARG A 114 33.30 -7.81 13.97
C ARG A 114 32.05 -7.29 14.66
N THR A 115 31.15 -6.63 13.94
CA THR A 115 29.87 -6.14 14.49
C THR A 115 29.03 -7.29 15.06
N LYS A 116 28.96 -8.43 14.34
CA LYS A 116 28.25 -9.61 14.84
C LYS A 116 28.81 -10.08 16.19
N PHE A 117 30.09 -10.41 16.27
CA PHE A 117 30.67 -10.97 17.51
C PHE A 117 30.68 -9.95 18.66
N TYR A 118 30.81 -8.68 18.34
CA TYR A 118 30.68 -7.59 19.30
C TYR A 118 29.27 -7.53 19.91
N ASN A 119 28.22 -7.68 19.11
CA ASN A 119 26.85 -7.73 19.61
C ASN A 119 26.58 -8.98 20.46
N GLU A 120 27.11 -10.15 20.06
CA GLU A 120 27.01 -11.39 20.86
C GLU A 120 27.69 -11.25 22.23
N LEU A 121 28.84 -10.58 22.29
CA LEU A 121 29.53 -10.27 23.54
C LEU A 121 28.69 -9.38 24.47
N LEU A 122 28.10 -8.32 23.92
CA LEU A 122 27.25 -7.41 24.69
C LEU A 122 25.98 -8.13 25.18
N GLY A 123 25.39 -8.98 24.35
CA GLY A 123 24.29 -9.86 24.76
C GLY A 123 24.67 -10.82 25.89
N ALA A 124 25.88 -11.37 25.88
CA ALA A 124 26.38 -12.21 26.96
C ALA A 124 26.53 -11.43 28.29
N TYR A 125 27.05 -10.20 28.25
CA TYR A 125 27.09 -9.32 29.43
C TYR A 125 25.70 -8.96 29.94
N GLU A 126 24.72 -8.71 29.05
CA GLU A 126 23.34 -8.44 29.43
C GLU A 126 22.69 -9.62 30.18
N GLN A 127 22.96 -10.84 29.74
CA GLN A 127 22.50 -12.07 30.41
C GLN A 127 23.23 -12.29 31.74
N LEU A 128 24.53 -12.06 31.83
CA LEU A 128 25.29 -12.14 33.08
C LEU A 128 24.77 -11.12 34.12
N MET A 129 24.47 -9.89 33.68
CA MET A 129 23.84 -8.88 34.54
C MET A 129 22.47 -9.35 35.04
N ALA A 130 21.62 -9.93 34.17
CA ALA A 130 20.29 -10.43 34.55
C ALA A 130 20.36 -11.62 35.53
N LEU A 131 21.34 -12.53 35.35
CA LEU A 131 21.56 -13.66 36.26
C LEU A 131 22.03 -13.18 37.64
N ALA A 132 22.91 -12.17 37.68
CA ALA A 132 23.37 -11.55 38.92
C ALA A 132 22.23 -10.78 39.63
N GLU A 133 21.41 -10.04 38.88
CA GLU A 133 20.18 -9.38 39.39
C GLU A 133 19.21 -10.38 40.01
N GLY A 134 18.95 -11.50 39.34
CA GLY A 134 18.03 -12.55 39.83
C GLY A 134 18.47 -13.18 41.15
N ARG A 135 19.77 -13.12 41.47
CA ARG A 135 20.35 -13.58 42.75
C ARG A 135 20.56 -12.46 43.75
N GLN A 136 20.21 -11.22 43.39
CA GLN A 136 20.47 -10.01 44.16
C GLN A 136 21.97 -9.80 44.46
N ASP A 137 22.87 -10.35 43.63
CA ASP A 137 24.31 -10.07 43.70
C ASP A 137 24.61 -8.81 42.88
N TRP A 138 24.31 -7.66 43.48
CA TRP A 138 24.51 -6.35 42.86
C TRP A 138 25.97 -6.06 42.53
N SER A 139 26.92 -6.69 43.26
CA SER A 139 28.36 -6.50 43.05
C SER A 139 28.87 -7.22 41.79
N ALA A 140 28.33 -8.40 41.49
CA ALA A 140 28.60 -9.10 40.24
C ALA A 140 27.95 -8.36 39.06
N ALA A 141 26.71 -7.91 39.20
CA ALA A 141 25.99 -7.13 38.18
C ALA A 141 26.74 -5.84 37.81
N GLN A 142 27.25 -5.09 38.80
CA GLN A 142 28.10 -3.91 38.58
C GLN A 142 29.36 -4.23 37.79
N ARG A 143 30.10 -5.29 38.16
CA ARG A 143 31.32 -5.70 37.45
C ARG A 143 31.04 -6.05 35.98
N HIS A 144 29.91 -6.70 35.70
CA HIS A 144 29.51 -7.01 34.33
C HIS A 144 29.11 -5.75 33.54
N ALA A 145 28.38 -4.83 34.16
CA ALA A 145 28.02 -3.55 33.54
C ALA A 145 29.25 -2.69 33.21
N GLU A 146 30.22 -2.57 34.13
CA GLU A 146 31.46 -1.82 33.90
C GLU A 146 32.31 -2.44 32.79
N ARG A 147 32.42 -3.77 32.75
CA ARG A 147 33.12 -4.47 31.67
C ARG A 147 32.42 -4.29 30.32
N SER A 148 31.09 -4.29 30.29
CA SER A 148 30.31 -4.00 29.08
C SER A 148 30.56 -2.58 28.57
N LEU A 149 30.58 -1.58 29.46
CA LEU A 149 30.87 -0.17 29.12
C LEU A 149 32.31 0.08 28.67
N ALA A 150 33.25 -0.81 29.01
CA ALA A 150 34.62 -0.74 28.49
C ALA A 150 34.68 -1.08 26.99
N TYR A 151 33.76 -1.91 26.50
CA TYR A 151 33.61 -2.21 25.08
C TYR A 151 32.77 -1.15 24.39
N ASP A 152 31.58 -0.83 24.92
CA ASP A 152 30.65 0.14 24.35
C ASP A 152 30.37 1.33 25.30
N PRO A 153 31.20 2.39 25.29
CA PRO A 153 30.99 3.56 26.14
C PRO A 153 29.76 4.40 25.80
N LEU A 154 29.11 4.18 24.64
CA LEU A 154 27.96 4.99 24.19
C LEU A 154 26.61 4.36 24.53
N ARG A 155 26.59 3.16 25.11
CA ARG A 155 25.36 2.42 25.40
C ARG A 155 24.64 2.94 26.64
N GLU A 156 23.72 3.88 26.45
CA GLU A 156 22.89 4.48 27.51
C GLU A 156 22.16 3.46 28.39
N SER A 157 21.63 2.38 27.80
CA SER A 157 20.91 1.34 28.55
C SER A 157 21.76 0.66 29.63
N THR A 158 23.07 0.54 29.41
CA THR A 158 23.99 -0.05 30.40
C THR A 158 24.27 0.94 31.53
N TYR A 159 24.34 2.25 31.24
CA TYR A 159 24.39 3.29 32.27
C TYR A 159 23.12 3.31 33.12
N CYS A 160 21.94 3.16 32.51
CA CYS A 160 20.67 3.07 33.22
C CYS A 160 20.65 1.90 34.21
N ARG A 161 21.03 0.68 33.76
CA ARG A 161 21.12 -0.49 34.66
C ARG A 161 22.15 -0.29 35.78
N LEU A 162 23.33 0.28 35.46
CA LEU A 162 24.36 0.57 36.46
C LEU A 162 23.87 1.58 37.52
N MET A 163 23.14 2.63 37.12
CA MET A 163 22.47 3.54 38.06
C MET A 163 21.44 2.82 38.93
N THR A 164 20.63 1.94 38.35
CA THR A 164 19.69 1.11 39.13
C THR A 164 20.42 0.23 40.15
N PHE A 165 21.55 -0.38 39.80
CA PHE A 165 22.33 -1.20 40.74
C PHE A 165 22.90 -0.39 41.91
N TYR A 166 23.45 0.80 41.64
CA TYR A 166 23.91 1.69 42.71
C TYR A 166 22.76 2.18 43.59
N ALA A 167 21.59 2.46 43.00
CA ALA A 167 20.40 2.84 43.76
C ALA A 167 19.89 1.71 44.67
N GLN A 168 19.91 0.45 44.21
CA GLN A 168 19.53 -0.71 45.04
C GLN A 168 20.50 -0.94 46.22
N GLN A 169 21.76 -0.53 46.09
CA GLN A 169 22.74 -0.53 47.18
C GLN A 169 22.65 0.72 48.09
N GLY A 170 21.78 1.69 47.76
CA GLY A 170 21.64 2.95 48.49
C GLY A 170 22.77 3.96 48.24
N ASP A 171 23.58 3.79 47.20
CA ASP A 171 24.69 4.69 46.86
C ASP A 171 24.26 5.77 45.86
N SER A 172 23.56 6.80 46.35
CA SER A 172 23.11 7.92 45.52
C SER A 172 24.27 8.76 44.94
N ALA A 173 25.47 8.72 45.56
CA ALA A 173 26.64 9.42 45.03
C ALA A 173 27.15 8.73 43.76
N ALA A 174 27.19 7.40 43.75
CA ALA A 174 27.57 6.62 42.58
C ALA A 174 26.54 6.71 41.44
N VAL A 175 25.24 6.83 41.73
CA VAL A 175 24.19 7.10 40.72
C VAL A 175 24.47 8.42 39.98
N MET A 176 24.75 9.49 40.74
CA MET A 176 25.03 10.80 40.17
C MET A 176 26.31 10.82 39.34
N GLU A 177 27.37 10.16 39.80
CA GLU A 177 28.62 10.09 39.06
C GLU A 177 28.47 9.28 37.76
N THR A 178 27.70 8.19 37.80
CA THR A 178 27.39 7.38 36.62
C THR A 178 26.61 8.17 35.57
N TYR A 179 25.62 8.96 35.99
CA TYR A 179 24.86 9.85 35.10
C TYR A 179 25.75 10.94 34.47
N ARG A 180 26.63 11.57 35.28
CA ARG A 180 27.58 12.58 34.77
C ARG A 180 28.54 11.98 33.76
N ARG A 181 29.03 10.76 34.00
CA ARG A 181 29.91 10.02 33.09
C ARG A 181 29.19 9.73 31.77
N CYS A 182 27.95 9.25 31.81
CA CYS A 182 27.11 9.04 30.64
C CYS A 182 26.96 10.32 29.82
N ARG A 183 26.52 11.41 30.46
CA ARG A 183 26.36 12.72 29.82
C ARG A 183 27.66 13.25 29.20
N ALA A 184 28.79 13.09 29.89
CA ALA A 184 30.09 13.57 29.40
C ALA A 184 30.56 12.81 28.16
N ILE A 185 30.33 11.50 28.09
CA ILE A 185 30.74 10.67 26.95
C ILE A 185 29.83 10.93 25.74
N LEU A 186 28.51 11.01 25.92
CA LEU A 186 27.58 11.33 24.83
C LEU A 186 27.80 12.73 24.26
N ALA A 187 28.03 13.73 25.12
CA ALA A 187 28.33 15.08 24.66
C ALA A 187 29.66 15.15 23.89
N ARG A 188 30.67 14.35 24.29
CA ARG A 188 31.98 14.34 23.64
C ARG A 188 31.97 13.63 22.29
N GLU A 189 31.32 12.48 22.21
CA GLU A 189 31.42 11.59 21.03
C GLU A 189 30.27 11.77 20.04
N LEU A 190 29.10 12.25 20.49
CA LEU A 190 27.87 12.38 19.68
C LEU A 190 27.27 13.80 19.66
N ASP A 191 27.86 14.77 20.37
CA ASP A 191 27.30 16.12 20.58
C ASP A 191 25.83 16.10 21.07
N ALA A 192 25.48 15.06 21.82
CA ALA A 192 24.12 14.76 22.25
C ALA A 192 23.99 14.77 23.78
N ALA A 193 22.83 15.18 24.28
CA ALA A 193 22.45 14.98 25.68
C ALA A 193 21.92 13.54 25.89
N PRO A 194 21.98 12.98 27.11
CA PRO A 194 21.32 11.71 27.43
C PRO A 194 19.84 11.74 27.06
N SER A 195 19.30 10.61 26.59
CA SER A 195 17.89 10.47 26.24
C SER A 195 16.94 10.84 27.39
N GLU A 196 15.71 11.26 27.08
CA GLU A 196 14.71 11.61 28.09
C GLU A 196 14.43 10.46 29.08
N SER A 197 14.53 9.21 28.62
CA SER A 197 14.42 8.02 29.47
C SER A 197 15.53 7.92 30.52
N THR A 198 16.78 8.19 30.13
CA THR A 198 17.95 8.24 31.03
C THR A 198 17.83 9.40 32.01
N GLN A 199 17.33 10.56 31.56
CA GLN A 199 17.08 11.74 32.41
C GLN A 199 15.95 11.50 33.42
N ALA A 200 14.86 10.87 33.00
CA ALA A 200 13.73 10.52 33.84
C ALA A 200 14.14 9.50 34.91
N LEU A 201 14.90 8.46 34.54
CA LEU A 201 15.42 7.47 35.50
C LEU A 201 16.35 8.11 36.53
N TYR A 202 17.28 8.97 36.09
CA TYR A 202 18.13 9.71 37.04
C TYR A 202 17.31 10.58 37.99
N SER A 203 16.26 11.26 37.47
CA SER A 203 15.37 12.09 38.29
C SER A 203 14.58 11.26 39.31
N GLU A 204 14.09 10.08 38.91
CA GLU A 204 13.42 9.12 39.79
C GLU A 204 14.36 8.62 40.91
N LEU A 205 15.56 8.18 40.55
CA LEU A 205 16.53 7.60 41.49
C LEU A 205 17.14 8.63 42.45
N THR A 206 17.15 9.92 42.09
CA THR A 206 17.81 10.97 42.89
C THR A 206 16.83 11.89 43.63
N LEU A 207 15.65 12.15 43.06
CA LEU A 207 14.69 13.12 43.59
C LEU A 207 13.41 12.46 44.12
N GLY A 208 13.22 11.14 43.94
CA GLY A 208 12.02 10.42 44.40
C GLY A 208 10.70 10.97 43.85
N THR A 209 10.76 11.78 42.79
CA THR A 209 9.63 12.52 42.22
C THR A 209 9.57 12.22 40.73
N ARG A 210 8.49 11.56 40.31
CA ARG A 210 8.05 11.57 38.91
C ARG A 210 7.79 13.03 38.51
N PRO A 211 8.19 13.48 37.31
CA PRO A 211 7.70 14.76 36.80
C PRO A 211 6.17 14.66 36.66
N VAL A 212 5.46 15.35 37.53
CA VAL A 212 4.00 15.47 37.48
C VAL A 212 3.68 16.56 36.46
N ALA A 213 3.30 16.14 35.25
CA ALA A 213 2.54 17.00 34.35
C ALA A 213 1.07 16.98 34.80
N ALA A 214 0.74 17.77 35.82
CA ALA A 214 -0.63 18.05 36.24
C ALA A 214 -1.01 19.45 35.75
N ASP A 215 -1.76 19.49 34.65
CA ASP A 215 -2.89 20.42 34.41
C ASP A 215 -3.37 20.22 32.96
N ALA A 216 -4.07 19.11 32.72
CA ALA A 216 -4.88 18.87 31.51
C ALA A 216 -5.92 17.76 31.76
N ILE A 217 -6.73 17.91 32.82
CA ILE A 217 -7.93 17.09 33.01
C ILE A 217 -9.13 18.03 32.89
N GLU A 218 -9.56 18.29 31.65
CA GLU A 218 -10.95 18.51 31.27
C GLU A 218 -11.04 18.71 29.74
N ARG A 219 -11.63 17.71 29.07
CA ARG A 219 -12.00 17.57 27.62
C ARG A 219 -11.27 16.42 26.92
N MET A 220 -11.63 15.20 27.32
CA MET A 220 -11.47 14.02 26.47
C MET A 220 -12.69 13.95 25.53
N PRO A 221 -12.52 13.99 24.20
CA PRO A 221 -13.49 13.37 23.31
C PRO A 221 -13.33 11.85 23.42
N ARG A 222 -14.47 11.15 23.40
CA ARG A 222 -14.54 9.69 23.38
C ARG A 222 -13.76 9.15 22.19
N VAL A 223 -12.81 8.25 22.46
CA VAL A 223 -12.05 7.49 21.46
C VAL A 223 -13.01 6.60 20.67
N VAL A 224 -13.14 6.86 19.37
CA VAL A 224 -13.69 5.92 18.38
C VAL A 224 -12.51 5.50 17.49
N HIS A 225 -12.32 4.19 17.35
CA HIS A 225 -11.08 3.56 16.90
C HIS A 225 -10.88 3.60 15.37
N SER A 226 -9.64 3.89 14.94
CA SER A 226 -9.10 3.75 13.58
C SER A 226 -9.05 2.28 13.10
N SER A 227 -9.08 2.07 11.77
CA SER A 227 -9.30 0.78 11.06
C SER A 227 -8.21 -0.31 11.18
N MET A 228 -7.32 -0.24 12.17
CA MET A 228 -6.42 -1.32 12.59
C MET A 228 -6.64 -1.63 14.08
N PRO A 229 -6.93 -2.89 14.46
CA PRO A 229 -7.15 -3.22 15.87
C PRO A 229 -5.87 -2.99 16.68
N THR A 230 -5.97 -2.20 17.75
CA THR A 230 -4.94 -2.04 18.79
C THR A 230 -4.84 -3.33 19.61
N THR A 231 -4.11 -4.33 19.12
CA THR A 231 -4.04 -5.63 19.79
C THR A 231 -2.98 -5.65 20.89
N ARG A 232 -3.40 -5.95 22.13
CA ARG A 232 -2.56 -6.24 23.32
C ARG A 232 -1.69 -7.50 23.25
N ARG A 233 -1.64 -8.20 22.10
CA ARG A 233 -0.85 -9.45 21.95
C ARG A 233 0.62 -9.09 21.67
N PRO A 234 1.60 -9.84 22.19
CA PRO A 234 3.01 -9.61 21.89
C PRO A 234 3.30 -9.80 20.39
N LEU A 235 4.26 -9.05 19.86
CA LEU A 235 4.80 -9.24 18.53
C LEU A 235 6.01 -10.19 18.63
N ILE A 236 5.88 -11.40 18.08
CA ILE A 236 6.89 -12.46 18.20
C ILE A 236 7.72 -12.52 16.91
N GLY A 237 9.05 -12.60 17.04
CA GLY A 237 9.99 -12.80 15.93
C GLY A 237 10.11 -11.64 14.93
N ARG A 238 9.66 -10.44 15.28
CA ARG A 238 9.66 -9.25 14.39
C ARG A 238 10.24 -7.97 15.03
N VAL A 239 11.11 -8.15 16.02
CA VAL A 239 11.66 -7.04 16.81
C VAL A 239 12.61 -6.19 15.96
N VAL A 240 13.42 -6.83 15.11
CA VAL A 240 14.38 -6.15 14.22
C VAL A 240 13.63 -5.26 13.23
N GLU A 241 12.60 -5.81 12.55
CA GLU A 241 11.85 -5.07 11.54
C GLU A 241 11.02 -3.93 12.16
N LEU A 242 10.52 -4.10 13.38
CA LEU A 242 9.85 -3.02 14.12
C LEU A 242 10.83 -1.88 14.45
N HIS A 243 12.03 -2.20 14.92
CA HIS A 243 13.08 -1.20 15.15
C HIS A 243 13.51 -0.49 13.86
N THR A 244 13.55 -1.19 12.73
CA THR A 244 13.84 -0.55 11.43
C THR A 244 12.79 0.52 11.10
N LEU A 245 11.50 0.23 11.30
CA LEU A 245 10.42 1.21 11.08
C LEU A 245 10.55 2.43 12.01
N GLN A 246 10.87 2.20 13.29
CA GLN A 246 11.12 3.27 14.26
C GLN A 246 12.32 4.14 13.86
N TRP A 247 13.41 3.52 13.40
CA TRP A 247 14.57 4.25 12.90
C TRP A 247 14.21 5.14 11.70
N HIS A 248 13.43 4.63 10.74
CA HIS A 248 13.01 5.46 9.60
C HIS A 248 12.13 6.64 10.01
N TRP A 249 11.30 6.48 11.04
CA TRP A 249 10.54 7.57 11.62
C TRP A 249 11.45 8.69 12.17
N GLU A 250 12.47 8.33 12.93
CA GLU A 250 13.45 9.29 13.46
C GLU A 250 14.17 10.06 12.35
N GLN A 251 14.48 9.40 11.23
CA GLN A 251 15.09 10.06 10.06
C GLN A 251 14.13 11.05 9.38
N VAL A 252 12.84 10.71 9.28
CA VAL A 252 11.81 11.56 8.66
C VAL A 252 11.65 12.87 9.43
N GLN A 253 11.78 12.85 10.77
CA GLN A 253 11.74 14.06 11.59
C GLN A 253 12.83 15.09 11.27
N GLN A 254 13.92 14.67 10.60
CA GLN A 254 15.01 15.56 10.18
C GLN A 254 14.72 16.31 8.86
N GLY A 255 13.50 16.17 8.31
CA GLY A 255 12.98 17.06 7.26
C GLY A 255 12.76 16.43 5.88
N THR A 256 12.48 15.12 5.80
CA THR A 256 12.19 14.46 4.50
C THR A 256 11.01 13.49 4.61
N SER A 257 10.16 13.47 3.57
CA SER A 257 9.11 12.45 3.42
C SER A 257 9.74 11.11 3.02
N ARG A 258 9.24 9.98 3.55
CA ARG A 258 9.76 8.65 3.22
C ARG A 258 8.67 7.61 3.04
N LEU A 259 8.90 6.67 2.13
CA LEU A 259 8.09 5.48 1.91
C LEU A 259 8.85 4.24 2.41
N VAL A 260 8.24 3.45 3.29
CA VAL A 260 8.77 2.15 3.72
C VAL A 260 7.82 1.05 3.26
N VAL A 261 8.37 0.05 2.56
CA VAL A 261 7.62 -1.03 1.92
C VAL A 261 7.90 -2.33 2.67
N ILE A 262 6.90 -2.87 3.35
CA ILE A 262 6.98 -4.16 4.02
C ILE A 262 6.56 -5.25 3.03
N GLN A 263 7.51 -6.02 2.54
CA GLN A 263 7.31 -7.08 1.54
C GLN A 263 7.32 -8.46 2.17
N GLY A 264 6.59 -9.40 1.56
CA GLY A 264 6.67 -10.83 1.89
C GLY A 264 5.43 -11.62 1.49
N GLU A 265 5.46 -12.93 1.73
CA GLU A 265 4.42 -13.85 1.30
C GLU A 265 3.08 -13.61 2.00
N ALA A 266 1.99 -14.14 1.42
CA ALA A 266 0.68 -14.11 2.08
C ALA A 266 0.74 -14.78 3.48
N GLY A 267 0.17 -14.13 4.49
CA GLY A 267 0.15 -14.65 5.87
C GLY A 267 1.43 -14.49 6.68
N ILE A 268 2.51 -13.95 6.10
CA ILE A 268 3.83 -13.82 6.76
C ILE A 268 3.90 -12.84 7.93
N GLY A 269 2.83 -12.04 8.15
CA GLY A 269 2.73 -11.08 9.26
C GLY A 269 2.93 -9.60 8.90
N LYS A 270 2.91 -9.21 7.63
CA LYS A 270 3.09 -7.80 7.19
C LYS A 270 2.11 -6.82 7.88
N SER A 271 0.81 -7.08 7.77
CA SER A 271 -0.24 -6.24 8.38
C SER A 271 -0.10 -6.19 9.90
N ARG A 272 0.38 -7.28 10.52
CA ARG A 272 0.60 -7.37 11.97
C ARG A 272 1.78 -6.50 12.42
N LEU A 273 2.86 -6.46 11.64
CA LEU A 273 4.00 -5.57 11.88
C LEU A 273 3.59 -4.10 11.70
N ALA A 274 2.88 -3.77 10.62
CA ALA A 274 2.36 -2.42 10.39
C ALA A 274 1.44 -1.95 11.53
N ALA A 275 0.54 -2.82 12.02
CA ALA A 275 -0.32 -2.52 13.16
C ALA A 275 0.46 -2.34 14.48
N ALA A 276 1.53 -3.11 14.69
CA ALA A 276 2.40 -2.94 15.87
C ALA A 276 3.13 -1.59 15.84
N PHE A 277 3.63 -1.19 14.67
CA PHE A 277 4.22 0.12 14.46
C PHE A 277 3.21 1.25 14.65
N ALA A 278 1.99 1.11 14.12
CA ALA A 278 0.88 2.04 14.34
C ALA A 278 0.62 2.27 15.83
N HIS A 279 0.57 1.19 16.59
CA HIS A 279 0.32 1.22 18.02
C HIS A 279 1.43 1.93 18.78
N TRP A 280 2.69 1.63 18.44
CA TRP A 280 3.85 2.35 18.98
C TRP A 280 3.77 3.85 18.65
N ALA A 281 3.52 4.20 17.39
CA ALA A 281 3.47 5.60 16.97
C ALA A 281 2.37 6.39 17.70
N GLN A 282 1.20 5.78 17.89
CA GLN A 282 0.10 6.35 18.69
C GLN A 282 0.50 6.55 20.17
N GLN A 283 1.29 5.66 20.76
CA GLN A 283 1.79 5.81 22.14
C GLN A 283 2.78 6.97 22.27
N GLU A 284 3.57 7.24 21.23
CA GLU A 284 4.47 8.39 21.14
C GLU A 284 3.74 9.70 20.79
N GLY A 285 2.40 9.68 20.69
CA GLY A 285 1.59 10.86 20.37
C GLY A 285 1.63 11.27 18.90
N ILE A 286 2.08 10.39 18.00
CA ILE A 286 2.18 10.66 16.56
C ILE A 286 0.80 10.48 15.91
N THR A 287 0.46 11.37 14.97
CA THR A 287 -0.76 11.22 14.19
C THR A 287 -0.62 10.04 13.23
N VAL A 288 -1.54 9.08 13.33
CA VAL A 288 -1.57 7.89 12.46
C VAL A 288 -2.91 7.80 11.76
N ALA A 289 -2.88 7.68 10.42
CA ALA A 289 -4.03 7.28 9.63
C ALA A 289 -3.74 5.95 8.91
N SER A 290 -4.72 5.05 8.92
CA SER A 290 -4.59 3.71 8.33
C SER A 290 -5.65 3.52 7.26
N ALA A 291 -5.26 2.86 6.18
CA ALA A 291 -6.15 2.43 5.11
C ALA A 291 -5.73 1.05 4.60
N ALA A 292 -6.64 0.38 3.90
CA ALA A 292 -6.36 -0.92 3.31
C ALA A 292 -6.89 -1.00 1.87
N CYS A 293 -6.10 -1.61 1.00
CA CYS A 293 -6.50 -1.94 -0.36
C CYS A 293 -7.14 -3.33 -0.40
N TYR A 294 -8.09 -3.52 -1.32
CA TYR A 294 -8.84 -4.77 -1.44
C TYR A 294 -8.97 -5.20 -2.89
N ALA A 295 -8.81 -6.51 -3.14
CA ALA A 295 -9.15 -7.14 -4.41
C ALA A 295 -10.69 -7.26 -4.53
N VAL A 296 -11.35 -6.17 -4.92
CA VAL A 296 -12.79 -6.16 -5.24
C VAL A 296 -12.98 -5.65 -6.68
N GLU A 297 -13.84 -6.33 -7.44
CA GLU A 297 -14.20 -5.86 -8.79
C GLU A 297 -14.96 -4.53 -8.69
N GLY A 298 -14.48 -3.51 -9.39
CA GLY A 298 -15.08 -2.18 -9.35
C GLY A 298 -14.72 -1.35 -8.10
N THR A 299 -13.51 -1.51 -7.53
CA THR A 299 -13.06 -0.64 -6.41
C THR A 299 -13.19 0.86 -6.74
N LEU A 300 -13.49 1.63 -5.70
CA LEU A 300 -13.51 3.09 -5.74
C LEU A 300 -12.11 3.62 -6.09
N ALA A 301 -12.04 4.62 -6.97
CA ALA A 301 -10.79 5.32 -7.21
C ALA A 301 -10.39 6.10 -5.96
N TYR A 302 -9.08 6.16 -5.66
CA TYR A 302 -8.56 6.85 -4.48
C TYR A 302 -9.15 6.35 -3.15
N ALA A 303 -9.66 5.10 -3.10
CA ALA A 303 -10.33 4.57 -1.92
C ALA A 303 -9.49 4.70 -0.64
N PRO A 304 -8.17 4.39 -0.66
CA PRO A 304 -7.35 4.50 0.55
C PRO A 304 -7.16 5.95 1.02
N ILE A 305 -7.10 6.90 0.08
CA ILE A 305 -6.97 8.33 0.41
C ILE A 305 -8.26 8.83 1.06
N ALA A 306 -9.41 8.42 0.51
CA ALA A 306 -10.69 8.74 1.09
C ALA A 306 -10.85 8.11 2.50
N GLU A 307 -10.28 6.94 2.75
CA GLU A 307 -10.22 6.32 4.09
C GLU A 307 -9.30 7.11 5.04
N TRP A 308 -8.14 7.58 4.57
CA TRP A 308 -7.26 8.46 5.36
C TRP A 308 -7.91 9.79 5.72
N ILE A 309 -8.62 10.44 4.79
CA ILE A 309 -9.31 11.72 5.06
C ILE A 309 -10.40 11.55 6.12
N ARG A 310 -11.13 10.43 6.07
CA ARG A 310 -12.16 10.10 7.05
C ARG A 310 -11.60 9.69 8.41
N ALA A 311 -10.30 9.40 8.52
CA ALA A 311 -9.69 9.11 9.80
C ALA A 311 -9.76 10.35 10.69
N GLU A 312 -10.26 10.21 11.92
CA GLU A 312 -10.53 11.31 12.85
C GLU A 312 -9.40 12.36 12.94
N PRO A 313 -8.11 11.99 13.03
CA PRO A 313 -7.05 12.98 13.12
C PRO A 313 -6.93 13.89 11.89
N ILE A 314 -7.28 13.38 10.70
CA ILE A 314 -7.29 14.14 9.45
C ILE A 314 -8.65 14.82 9.25
N TRP A 315 -9.75 14.16 9.61
CA TRP A 315 -11.08 14.74 9.50
C TRP A 315 -11.25 16.04 10.30
N GLN A 316 -10.54 16.17 11.43
CA GLN A 316 -10.53 17.39 12.25
C GLN A 316 -9.75 18.55 11.58
N THR A 317 -8.80 18.27 10.69
CA THR A 317 -7.99 19.31 10.03
C THR A 317 -8.78 20.07 8.98
N LEU A 318 -9.92 19.50 8.53
CA LEU A 318 -10.79 20.12 7.54
C LEU A 318 -11.31 21.50 7.96
N ASP A 319 -11.49 21.74 9.26
CA ASP A 319 -11.99 23.04 9.75
C ASP A 319 -11.01 24.21 9.48
N GLY A 320 -9.73 23.91 9.21
CA GLY A 320 -8.71 24.90 8.90
C GLY A 320 -8.50 25.17 7.41
N LEU A 321 -9.17 24.43 6.52
CA LEU A 321 -8.99 24.53 5.07
C LEU A 321 -9.85 25.65 4.46
N GLU A 322 -9.31 26.32 3.45
CA GLU A 322 -10.08 27.27 2.63
C GLU A 322 -11.15 26.55 1.79
N ASP A 323 -12.26 27.25 1.51
CA ASP A 323 -13.40 26.72 0.73
C ASP A 323 -12.99 26.14 -0.63
N ILE A 324 -11.96 26.70 -1.27
CA ILE A 324 -11.44 26.22 -2.57
C ILE A 324 -10.86 24.80 -2.44
N TRP A 325 -10.18 24.49 -1.34
CA TRP A 325 -9.60 23.18 -1.07
C TRP A 325 -10.67 22.21 -0.59
N LEU A 326 -11.55 22.66 0.32
CA LEU A 326 -12.69 21.86 0.77
C LEU A 326 -13.59 21.42 -0.39
N THR A 327 -13.80 22.27 -1.39
CA THR A 327 -14.58 21.92 -2.60
C THR A 327 -13.95 20.77 -3.38
N GLU A 328 -12.61 20.72 -3.49
CA GLU A 328 -11.92 19.61 -4.16
C GLU A 328 -11.86 18.35 -3.29
N VAL A 329 -11.72 18.47 -1.97
CA VAL A 329 -11.81 17.33 -1.06
C VAL A 329 -13.21 16.71 -1.10
N ALA A 330 -14.26 17.55 -1.15
CA ALA A 330 -15.64 17.12 -1.26
C ALA A 330 -15.95 16.31 -2.52
N ARG A 331 -15.13 16.45 -3.56
CA ARG A 331 -15.21 15.63 -4.78
C ARG A 331 -14.95 14.15 -4.46
N LEU A 332 -13.98 13.86 -3.57
CA LEU A 332 -13.61 12.51 -3.15
C LEU A 332 -14.37 12.04 -1.90
N VAL A 333 -14.68 12.95 -1.00
CA VAL A 333 -15.34 12.69 0.29
C VAL A 333 -16.60 13.56 0.38
N PRO A 334 -17.73 13.13 -0.22
CA PRO A 334 -18.97 13.93 -0.29
C PRO A 334 -19.50 14.37 1.08
N GLU A 335 -19.15 13.66 2.15
CA GLU A 335 -19.46 14.00 3.54
C GLU A 335 -18.98 15.41 3.92
N VAL A 336 -17.96 15.93 3.25
CA VAL A 336 -17.48 17.32 3.41
C VAL A 336 -18.55 18.33 2.99
N GLN A 337 -19.31 18.09 1.93
CA GLN A 337 -20.45 18.96 1.57
C GLN A 337 -21.57 18.92 2.61
N SER A 338 -21.78 17.76 3.25
CA SER A 338 -22.78 17.63 4.30
C SER A 338 -22.37 18.40 5.56
N ARG A 339 -21.06 18.46 5.85
CA ARG A 339 -20.49 19.25 6.96
C ARG A 339 -20.48 20.75 6.67
N TYR A 340 -20.18 21.15 5.43
CA TYR A 340 -20.05 22.54 5.00
C TYR A 340 -21.06 22.85 3.89
N ALA A 341 -22.32 23.05 4.27
CA ALA A 341 -23.44 23.25 3.34
C ALA A 341 -23.34 24.52 2.47
N HIS A 342 -22.42 25.45 2.79
CA HIS A 342 -22.17 26.66 2.00
C HIS A 342 -21.26 26.44 0.78
N LEU A 343 -20.58 25.29 0.69
CA LEU A 343 -19.67 25.01 -0.41
C LEU A 343 -20.42 24.80 -1.73
N PRO A 344 -19.94 25.37 -2.85
CA PRO A 344 -20.48 25.05 -4.16
C PRO A 344 -20.17 23.59 -4.53
N PRO A 345 -21.02 22.92 -5.32
CA PRO A 345 -20.67 21.61 -5.85
C PRO A 345 -19.44 21.72 -6.76
N PRO A 346 -18.53 20.74 -6.75
CA PRO A 346 -17.34 20.75 -7.57
C PRO A 346 -17.74 20.78 -9.05
N ALA A 347 -17.25 21.79 -9.79
CA ALA A 347 -17.57 21.96 -11.20
C ALA A 347 -17.07 20.77 -12.05
N PRO A 348 -17.79 20.41 -13.12
CA PRO A 348 -17.34 19.40 -14.08
C PRO A 348 -16.09 19.86 -14.85
N MET A 349 -15.43 18.87 -15.46
CA MET A 349 -14.09 18.99 -16.01
C MET A 349 -14.01 19.76 -17.32
N HIS A 350 -12.97 20.60 -17.46
CA HIS A 350 -12.62 21.26 -18.71
C HIS A 350 -11.12 21.23 -19.03
N GLU A 351 -10.23 21.20 -18.02
CA GLU A 351 -8.79 21.50 -18.24
C GLU A 351 -7.85 20.73 -17.29
N SER A 352 -6.62 20.45 -17.74
CA SER A 352 -5.63 19.61 -17.04
C SER A 352 -5.11 20.20 -15.72
N TRP A 353 -5.07 21.53 -15.56
CA TRP A 353 -4.67 22.17 -14.29
C TRP A 353 -5.61 21.84 -13.13
N GLN A 354 -6.87 21.47 -13.42
CA GLN A 354 -7.85 21.12 -12.40
C GLN A 354 -7.46 19.83 -11.65
N GLN A 355 -6.78 18.88 -12.32
CA GLN A 355 -6.24 17.69 -11.67
C GLN A 355 -5.11 18.03 -10.71
N GLN A 356 -4.21 18.94 -11.10
CA GLN A 356 -3.13 19.40 -10.22
C GLN A 356 -3.71 20.08 -8.98
N ARG A 357 -4.74 20.91 -9.14
CA ARG A 357 -5.45 21.54 -8.01
C ARG A 357 -6.05 20.49 -7.06
N PHE A 358 -6.66 19.44 -7.60
CA PHE A 358 -7.20 18.34 -6.81
C PHE A 358 -6.11 17.60 -6.02
N PHE A 359 -4.98 17.27 -6.65
CA PHE A 359 -3.85 16.63 -5.98
C PHE A 359 -3.27 17.50 -4.85
N THR A 360 -3.13 18.80 -5.11
CA THR A 360 -2.72 19.78 -4.10
C THR A 360 -3.71 19.82 -2.94
N ALA A 361 -5.03 19.88 -3.19
CA ALA A 361 -6.04 19.91 -2.13
C ALA A 361 -5.93 18.70 -1.18
N LEU A 362 -5.74 17.50 -1.74
CA LEU A 362 -5.54 16.28 -0.97
C LEU A 362 -4.23 16.31 -0.17
N ALA A 363 -3.14 16.83 -0.74
CA ALA A 363 -1.85 16.94 -0.04
C ALA A 363 -1.89 17.96 1.10
N ILE A 364 -2.52 19.13 0.88
CA ILE A 364 -2.74 20.16 1.91
C ILE A 364 -3.51 19.57 3.09
N THR A 365 -4.61 18.85 2.80
CA THR A 365 -5.44 18.19 3.82
C THR A 365 -4.64 17.25 4.72
N MET A 366 -3.62 16.59 4.15
CA MET A 366 -2.77 15.62 4.85
C MET A 366 -1.57 16.27 5.53
N LEU A 367 -1.02 17.36 5.01
CA LEU A 367 0.30 17.83 5.41
C LEU A 367 0.32 19.24 6.00
N GLU A 368 -0.71 20.06 5.84
CA GLU A 368 -0.68 21.46 6.29
C GLU A 368 -1.29 21.69 7.68
N HIS A 369 -1.60 20.62 8.41
CA HIS A 369 -2.07 20.69 9.80
C HIS A 369 -0.93 20.72 10.85
N GLY A 370 0.33 20.68 10.42
CA GLY A 370 1.52 20.94 11.25
C GLY A 370 1.88 19.87 12.29
N GLN A 371 1.28 18.67 12.21
CA GLN A 371 1.61 17.55 13.10
C GLN A 371 2.30 16.43 12.31
N PRO A 372 3.37 15.82 12.82
CA PRO A 372 4.02 14.68 12.17
C PRO A 372 3.01 13.55 11.88
N LEU A 373 3.08 12.97 10.68
CA LEU A 373 2.07 12.06 10.15
C LEU A 373 2.67 10.73 9.71
N VAL A 374 2.03 9.64 10.16
CA VAL A 374 2.25 8.29 9.65
C VAL A 374 1.02 7.82 8.87
N LEU A 375 1.22 7.54 7.59
CA LEU A 375 0.19 6.94 6.72
C LEU A 375 0.46 5.46 6.51
N LEU A 376 -0.44 4.61 6.98
CA LEU A 376 -0.36 3.16 6.80
C LEU A 376 -1.28 2.72 5.67
N LEU A 377 -0.75 1.95 4.71
CA LEU A 377 -1.53 1.34 3.62
C LEU A 377 -1.30 -0.16 3.55
N ASP A 378 -2.32 -0.94 3.89
CA ASP A 378 -2.24 -2.40 3.80
C ASP A 378 -2.54 -2.90 2.38
N ASP A 379 -1.77 -3.89 1.93
CA ASP A 379 -1.92 -4.63 0.68
C ASP A 379 -1.91 -3.74 -0.59
N LEU A 380 -0.88 -2.88 -0.73
CA LEU A 380 -0.69 -1.90 -1.81
C LEU A 380 -0.84 -2.49 -3.24
N GLN A 381 -0.62 -3.79 -3.43
CA GLN A 381 -0.78 -4.44 -4.74
C GLN A 381 -2.17 -4.25 -5.36
N TRP A 382 -3.21 -4.00 -4.56
CA TRP A 382 -4.58 -3.79 -5.06
C TRP A 382 -4.99 -2.31 -5.15
N ALA A 383 -4.06 -1.38 -4.93
CA ALA A 383 -4.32 0.03 -5.15
C ALA A 383 -4.59 0.33 -6.64
N ASP A 384 -5.44 1.31 -6.90
CA ASP A 384 -5.64 1.87 -8.24
C ASP A 384 -4.44 2.72 -8.70
N ASP A 385 -4.29 2.86 -10.01
CA ASP A 385 -3.19 3.62 -10.63
C ASP A 385 -3.22 5.10 -10.23
N GLU A 386 -4.41 5.63 -10.00
CA GLU A 386 -4.64 6.96 -9.48
C GLU A 386 -4.07 7.17 -8.06
N THR A 387 -4.28 6.22 -7.15
CA THR A 387 -3.67 6.21 -5.81
C THR A 387 -2.14 6.18 -5.92
N PHE A 388 -1.58 5.40 -6.84
CA PHE A 388 -0.13 5.39 -7.09
C PHE A 388 0.40 6.76 -7.57
N GLN A 389 -0.32 7.41 -8.49
CA GLN A 389 0.04 8.75 -8.99
C GLN A 389 0.02 9.79 -7.88
N TRP A 390 -1.02 9.76 -7.04
CA TRP A 390 -1.13 10.69 -5.93
C TRP A 390 -0.08 10.42 -4.83
N LEU A 391 0.23 9.16 -4.50
CA LEU A 391 1.32 8.83 -3.58
C LEU A 391 2.67 9.36 -4.07
N HIS A 392 2.94 9.21 -5.37
CA HIS A 392 4.14 9.79 -5.98
C HIS A 392 4.17 11.33 -5.89
N PHE A 393 3.01 11.99 -6.04
CA PHE A 393 2.87 13.43 -5.85
C PHE A 393 3.08 13.84 -4.38
N LEU A 394 2.42 13.17 -3.45
CA LEU A 394 2.46 13.46 -2.00
C LEU A 394 3.89 13.40 -1.46
N LEU A 395 4.65 12.34 -1.79
CA LEU A 395 6.02 12.16 -1.31
C LEU A 395 6.99 13.25 -1.79
N ARG A 396 6.60 14.01 -2.82
CA ARG A 396 7.36 15.12 -3.40
C ARG A 396 6.77 16.48 -3.09
N TYR A 397 5.65 16.52 -2.37
CA TYR A 397 5.03 17.76 -1.96
C TYR A 397 5.89 18.40 -0.88
N GLU A 398 6.36 19.62 -1.13
CA GLU A 398 7.20 20.35 -0.20
C GLU A 398 6.35 20.84 0.98
N SER A 399 6.56 20.23 2.15
CA SER A 399 5.90 20.60 3.40
C SER A 399 6.88 20.48 4.57
N PRO A 400 6.79 21.35 5.59
CA PRO A 400 7.57 21.21 6.82
C PRO A 400 7.12 20.02 7.68
N THR A 401 5.96 19.41 7.38
CA THR A 401 5.40 18.30 8.15
C THR A 401 6.16 16.99 7.87
N PRO A 402 6.73 16.33 8.89
CA PRO A 402 7.36 15.03 8.72
C PRO A 402 6.32 13.97 8.31
N LEU A 403 6.55 13.29 7.18
CA LEU A 403 5.66 12.28 6.62
C LEU A 403 6.38 10.93 6.48
N LEU A 404 5.86 9.90 7.14
CA LEU A 404 6.26 8.52 6.90
C LEU A 404 5.07 7.73 6.33
N VAL A 405 5.21 7.25 5.10
CA VAL A 405 4.24 6.34 4.48
C VAL A 405 4.75 4.92 4.63
N VAL A 406 3.99 4.05 5.28
CA VAL A 406 4.34 2.62 5.42
C VAL A 406 3.31 1.80 4.68
N VAL A 407 3.76 1.01 3.73
CA VAL A 407 2.90 0.21 2.86
C VAL A 407 3.24 -1.27 2.99
N THR A 408 2.25 -2.15 2.93
CA THR A 408 2.51 -3.60 2.85
C THR A 408 2.31 -4.11 1.43
N LEU A 409 3.15 -5.05 1.00
CA LEU A 409 3.15 -5.57 -0.37
C LEU A 409 3.35 -7.09 -0.37
N ARG A 410 2.53 -7.80 -1.17
CA ARG A 410 2.72 -9.24 -1.37
C ARG A 410 3.78 -9.52 -2.42
N THR A 411 4.65 -10.48 -2.13
CA THR A 411 5.67 -10.94 -3.08
C THR A 411 5.10 -11.89 -4.13
N ASP A 412 3.98 -12.58 -3.90
CA ASP A 412 3.68 -13.84 -4.61
C ASP A 412 3.03 -13.66 -6.00
N ASP A 413 2.60 -12.44 -6.36
CA ASP A 413 1.82 -12.17 -7.58
C ASP A 413 2.64 -11.55 -8.73
N ALA A 414 3.01 -12.37 -9.71
CA ALA A 414 3.86 -11.96 -10.84
C ALA A 414 3.25 -10.87 -11.75
N THR A 415 1.92 -10.79 -11.84
CA THR A 415 1.21 -9.84 -12.74
C THR A 415 1.06 -8.45 -12.12
N GLU A 416 0.83 -8.37 -10.81
CA GLU A 416 0.66 -7.12 -10.06
C GLU A 416 2.00 -6.41 -9.79
N ARG A 417 3.11 -7.18 -9.74
CA ARG A 417 4.48 -6.66 -9.59
C ARG A 417 4.84 -5.53 -10.56
N THR A 418 4.37 -5.56 -11.81
CA THR A 418 4.81 -4.59 -12.85
C THR A 418 4.36 -3.14 -12.58
N ARG A 419 3.24 -2.92 -11.87
CA ARG A 419 2.76 -1.57 -11.53
C ARG A 419 3.48 -1.04 -10.31
N THR A 420 3.51 -1.83 -9.24
CA THR A 420 4.20 -1.47 -8.00
C THR A 420 5.69 -1.25 -8.24
N GLN A 421 6.34 -2.09 -9.05
CA GLN A 421 7.76 -1.91 -9.41
C GLN A 421 8.03 -0.60 -10.15
N ARG A 422 7.10 -0.09 -10.96
CA ARG A 422 7.27 1.21 -11.65
C ARG A 422 7.26 2.37 -10.65
N LEU A 423 6.33 2.38 -9.70
CA LEU A 423 6.32 3.38 -8.63
C LEU A 423 7.60 3.29 -7.79
N LEU A 424 7.90 2.08 -7.30
CA LEU A 424 9.06 1.85 -6.44
C LEU A 424 10.33 2.31 -7.13
N HIS A 425 10.59 1.85 -8.37
CA HIS A 425 11.75 2.26 -9.14
C HIS A 425 11.83 3.80 -9.33
N ALA A 426 10.71 4.47 -9.62
CA ALA A 426 10.70 5.94 -9.78
C ALA A 426 11.10 6.68 -8.49
N LEU A 427 10.70 6.15 -7.33
CA LEU A 427 10.99 6.72 -6.02
C LEU A 427 12.35 6.27 -5.44
N THR A 428 12.85 5.08 -5.78
CA THR A 428 14.16 4.56 -5.34
C THR A 428 15.29 5.43 -5.85
N HIS A 429 15.22 5.92 -7.10
CA HIS A 429 16.22 6.84 -7.67
C HIS A 429 16.35 8.17 -6.90
N GLN A 430 15.38 8.49 -6.04
CA GLN A 430 15.33 9.72 -5.24
C GLN A 430 15.64 9.45 -3.76
N ASN A 431 16.06 8.24 -3.38
CA ASN A 431 16.29 7.81 -1.99
C ASN A 431 15.07 7.96 -1.07
N LEU A 432 13.85 7.95 -1.63
CA LEU A 432 12.60 8.10 -0.87
C LEU A 432 12.00 6.76 -0.42
N VAL A 433 12.58 5.62 -0.81
CA VAL A 433 12.01 4.27 -0.57
C VAL A 433 12.98 3.40 0.22
N GLU A 434 12.47 2.73 1.25
CA GLU A 434 13.11 1.58 1.87
C GLU A 434 12.25 0.32 1.67
N GLU A 435 12.88 -0.84 1.46
CA GLU A 435 12.20 -2.14 1.38
C GLU A 435 12.60 -3.06 2.54
N ILE A 436 11.63 -3.47 3.35
CA ILE A 436 11.79 -4.46 4.43
C ILE A 436 11.17 -5.78 3.95
N THR A 437 11.99 -6.80 3.69
CA THR A 437 11.51 -8.13 3.30
C THR A 437 11.36 -9.03 4.52
N LEU A 438 10.14 -9.50 4.78
CA LEU A 438 9.84 -10.42 5.88
C LEU A 438 10.16 -11.87 5.50
N ALA A 439 11.12 -12.46 6.21
CA ALA A 439 11.38 -13.90 6.16
C ALA A 439 10.36 -14.70 7.00
N PRO A 440 10.16 -16.01 6.75
CA PRO A 440 9.44 -16.89 7.67
C PRO A 440 10.01 -16.87 9.09
N LEU A 441 9.17 -17.15 10.09
CA LEU A 441 9.61 -17.21 11.48
C LEU A 441 10.63 -18.35 11.67
N SER A 442 11.60 -18.13 12.54
CA SER A 442 12.52 -19.19 12.94
C SER A 442 11.79 -20.29 13.68
N ILE A 443 12.44 -21.45 13.87
CA ILE A 443 11.88 -22.52 14.70
C ILE A 443 11.64 -22.06 16.15
N VAL A 444 12.50 -21.17 16.66
CA VAL A 444 12.41 -20.59 18.01
C VAL A 444 11.19 -19.67 18.11
N ASP A 445 11.02 -18.78 17.14
CA ASP A 445 9.86 -17.88 17.09
C ASP A 445 8.55 -18.62 16.82
N THR A 446 8.62 -19.72 16.06
CA THR A 446 7.49 -20.63 15.83
C THR A 446 7.05 -21.31 17.13
N ALA A 447 8.02 -21.78 17.93
CA ALA A 447 7.75 -22.34 19.25
C ALA A 447 7.10 -21.28 20.16
N ALA A 448 7.73 -20.10 20.28
CA ALA A 448 7.22 -19.01 21.11
C ALA A 448 5.81 -18.57 20.71
N LEU A 449 5.51 -18.48 19.40
CA LEU A 449 4.18 -18.17 18.91
C LEU A 449 3.18 -19.28 19.24
N ALA A 450 3.55 -20.54 19.01
CA ALA A 450 2.66 -21.67 19.25
C ALA A 450 2.34 -21.87 20.73
N GLU A 451 3.34 -21.73 21.60
CA GLU A 451 3.19 -21.80 23.06
C GLU A 451 2.33 -20.66 23.60
N HIS A 452 2.55 -19.44 23.10
CA HIS A 452 1.73 -18.28 23.45
C HIS A 452 0.25 -18.50 23.08
N LEU A 453 -0.01 -19.10 21.91
CA LEU A 453 -1.38 -19.38 21.45
C LEU A 453 -2.04 -20.53 22.23
N MET A 454 -1.28 -21.54 22.67
CA MET A 454 -1.82 -22.65 23.48
C MET A 454 -1.89 -22.35 24.97
N GLY A 455 -1.18 -21.33 25.46
CA GLY A 455 -1.07 -21.04 26.88
C GLY A 455 -0.31 -22.11 27.68
N ARG A 456 0.51 -22.93 27.00
CA ARG A 456 1.36 -23.98 27.60
C ARG A 456 2.63 -24.17 26.78
N GLU A 457 3.67 -24.67 27.43
CA GLU A 457 4.90 -25.10 26.76
C GLU A 457 4.65 -26.31 25.85
N LEU A 458 5.43 -26.37 24.76
CA LEU A 458 5.41 -27.45 23.79
C LEU A 458 6.64 -28.34 23.92
N PHE A 459 6.45 -29.63 23.74
CA PHE A 459 7.59 -30.54 23.67
C PHE A 459 8.31 -30.41 22.32
N PRO A 460 9.65 -30.60 22.25
CA PRO A 460 10.42 -30.45 21.01
C PRO A 460 9.87 -31.20 19.78
N PRO A 461 9.30 -32.42 19.89
CA PRO A 461 8.68 -33.09 18.75
C PRO A 461 7.44 -32.36 18.20
N GLN A 462 6.65 -31.74 19.09
CA GLN A 462 5.46 -30.96 18.69
C GLN A 462 5.87 -29.67 17.99
N VAL A 463 6.91 -28.99 18.49
CA VAL A 463 7.49 -27.81 17.82
C VAL A 463 8.06 -28.18 16.46
N ALA A 464 8.81 -29.29 16.36
CA ALA A 464 9.38 -29.76 15.10
C ALA A 464 8.30 -30.12 14.08
N GLN A 465 7.21 -30.77 14.53
CA GLN A 465 6.07 -31.08 13.67
C GLN A 465 5.39 -29.79 13.18
N ILE A 466 5.08 -28.85 14.07
CA ILE A 466 4.46 -27.56 13.70
C ILE A 466 5.36 -26.80 12.74
N PHE A 467 6.66 -26.68 13.02
CA PHE A 467 7.60 -25.97 12.16
C PHE A 467 7.75 -26.64 10.79
N HIS A 468 7.81 -27.98 10.74
CA HIS A 468 7.87 -28.71 9.47
C HIS A 468 6.59 -28.58 8.65
N GLU A 469 5.43 -28.58 9.29
CA GLU A 469 4.13 -28.44 8.62
C GLU A 469 3.84 -27.02 8.14
N THR A 470 4.42 -26.02 8.79
CA THR A 470 4.11 -24.59 8.58
C THR A 470 5.23 -23.82 7.89
N GLU A 471 6.43 -24.39 7.84
CA GLU A 471 7.66 -23.77 7.35
C GLU A 471 7.94 -22.39 7.98
N GLY A 472 7.45 -22.17 9.21
CA GLY A 472 7.58 -20.89 9.92
C GLY A 472 6.61 -19.80 9.47
N ASN A 473 5.61 -20.09 8.63
CA ASN A 473 4.61 -19.08 8.24
C ASN A 473 3.62 -18.84 9.39
N PRO A 474 3.53 -17.63 9.97
CA PRO A 474 2.66 -17.32 11.11
C PRO A 474 1.20 -17.70 10.91
N LEU A 475 0.67 -17.53 9.69
CA LEU A 475 -0.71 -17.92 9.38
C LEU A 475 -0.90 -19.42 9.60
N PHE A 476 0.01 -20.23 9.06
CA PHE A 476 -0.09 -21.68 9.18
C PHE A 476 0.18 -22.15 10.61
N ILE A 477 1.06 -21.47 11.36
CA ILE A 477 1.28 -21.75 12.78
C ILE A 477 0.00 -21.53 13.58
N VAL A 478 -0.65 -20.38 13.41
CA VAL A 478 -1.92 -20.05 14.10
C VAL A 478 -2.99 -21.10 13.79
N GLU A 479 -3.11 -21.50 12.54
CA GLU A 479 -4.12 -22.49 12.12
C GLU A 479 -3.81 -23.91 12.62
N THR A 480 -2.55 -24.33 12.59
CA THR A 480 -2.10 -25.66 13.09
C THR A 480 -2.31 -25.78 14.59
N VAL A 481 -1.97 -24.72 15.33
CA VAL A 481 -2.20 -24.66 16.78
C VAL A 481 -3.68 -24.68 17.11
N ARG A 482 -4.51 -23.96 16.35
CA ARG A 482 -5.97 -23.97 16.57
C ARG A 482 -6.57 -25.34 16.33
N ALA A 483 -6.16 -26.03 15.26
CA ALA A 483 -6.58 -27.41 15.00
C ALA A 483 -6.22 -28.36 16.15
N ALA A 484 -5.03 -28.19 16.73
CA ALA A 484 -4.58 -28.98 17.87
C ALA A 484 -5.34 -28.69 19.18
N THR A 485 -5.88 -27.48 19.35
CA THR A 485 -6.74 -27.14 20.49
C THR A 485 -8.14 -27.77 20.35
N GLU A 486 -8.64 -27.88 19.13
CA GLU A 486 -9.93 -28.52 18.83
C GLU A 486 -9.87 -30.05 18.88
N ASP A 487 -8.77 -30.64 18.39
CA ASP A 487 -8.49 -32.08 18.46
C ASP A 487 -7.07 -32.30 19.03
N PRO A 488 -6.92 -32.55 20.34
CA PRO A 488 -5.64 -32.78 20.99
C PRO A 488 -4.84 -33.96 20.40
N ALA A 489 -5.48 -34.89 19.67
CA ALA A 489 -4.81 -36.01 19.03
C ALA A 489 -3.98 -35.57 17.80
N TYR A 490 -4.24 -34.38 17.24
CA TYR A 490 -3.58 -33.86 16.05
C TYR A 490 -2.05 -33.71 16.21
N LEU A 491 -1.57 -33.37 17.42
CA LEU A 491 -0.14 -33.23 17.75
C LEU A 491 0.47 -34.49 18.40
N THR A 492 -0.14 -35.67 18.20
CA THR A 492 0.33 -36.93 18.82
C THR A 492 0.66 -38.05 17.84
N VAL A 493 0.40 -37.87 16.53
CA VAL A 493 0.63 -38.90 15.51
C VAL A 493 1.91 -38.56 14.73
N PRO A 494 2.94 -39.43 14.72
CA PRO A 494 4.10 -39.23 13.86
C PRO A 494 3.67 -39.31 12.39
N PRO A 495 4.20 -38.46 11.49
CA PRO A 495 3.73 -38.41 10.12
C PRO A 495 4.03 -39.74 9.41
N VAL A 496 2.99 -40.36 8.84
CA VAL A 496 3.17 -41.35 7.78
C VAL A 496 3.74 -40.59 6.58
N VAL A 497 4.99 -40.91 6.26
CA VAL A 497 5.72 -40.33 5.13
C VAL A 497 5.08 -40.83 3.85
N ASP A 498 4.25 -40.01 3.20
CA ASP A 498 3.90 -40.22 1.79
C ASP A 498 4.70 -39.19 0.96
N SER A 499 5.75 -39.69 0.34
CA SER A 499 6.67 -38.92 -0.49
C SER A 499 6.17 -38.99 -1.93
N GLY A 500 5.52 -37.93 -2.41
CA GLY A 500 5.04 -37.89 -3.79
C GLY A 500 4.55 -36.52 -4.24
N ASN A 501 5.45 -35.75 -4.84
CA ASN A 501 5.23 -34.59 -5.72
C ASN A 501 4.39 -33.41 -5.19
N ALA A 502 5.08 -32.36 -4.74
CA ALA A 502 4.56 -31.00 -4.77
C ALA A 502 5.47 -30.12 -5.66
N ALA A 503 5.01 -29.85 -6.87
CA ALA A 503 5.51 -28.73 -7.66
C ALA A 503 4.98 -27.41 -7.04
N PRO A 504 5.71 -26.28 -7.12
CA PRO A 504 5.21 -25.00 -6.66
C PRO A 504 4.15 -24.52 -7.65
N SER A 505 2.87 -24.59 -7.28
CA SER A 505 1.77 -24.08 -8.10
C SER A 505 0.66 -23.51 -7.20
N ARG A 506 0.50 -22.18 -7.24
CA ARG A 506 -0.72 -21.32 -7.20
C ARG A 506 -1.99 -21.75 -6.43
N HIS A 507 -1.97 -22.78 -5.60
CA HIS A 507 -3.10 -23.29 -4.86
C HIS A 507 -2.75 -23.42 -3.38
N LEU A 508 -3.73 -23.10 -2.52
CA LEU A 508 -3.71 -23.42 -1.09
C LEU A 508 -3.16 -24.84 -0.87
N PRO A 509 -2.27 -25.07 0.10
CA PRO A 509 -1.92 -26.42 0.51
C PRO A 509 -3.21 -27.22 0.76
N PRO A 510 -3.36 -28.44 0.22
CA PRO A 510 -4.61 -29.21 0.28
C PRO A 510 -5.20 -29.31 1.70
N LYS A 511 -4.32 -29.32 2.72
CA LYS A 511 -4.66 -29.38 4.14
C LYS A 511 -5.34 -28.11 4.69
N VAL A 512 -4.96 -26.92 4.23
CA VAL A 512 -5.60 -25.65 4.66
C VAL A 512 -7.00 -25.55 4.08
N ARG A 513 -7.18 -25.98 2.82
CA ARG A 513 -8.50 -26.05 2.19
C ARG A 513 -9.42 -27.02 2.92
N SER A 514 -8.95 -28.23 3.24
CA SER A 514 -9.75 -29.21 3.99
C SER A 514 -10.12 -28.73 5.40
N LEU A 515 -9.26 -27.94 6.03
CA LEU A 515 -9.51 -27.36 7.34
C LEU A 515 -10.56 -26.25 7.29
N ILE A 516 -10.50 -25.34 6.30
CA ILE A 516 -11.54 -24.34 6.08
C ILE A 516 -12.88 -25.01 5.73
N GLU A 517 -12.87 -26.02 4.84
CA GLU A 517 -14.07 -26.78 4.47
C GLU A 517 -14.69 -27.50 5.68
N SER A 518 -13.87 -28.09 6.57
CA SER A 518 -14.32 -28.71 7.82
C SER A 518 -14.99 -27.71 8.77
N ARG A 519 -14.46 -26.49 8.89
CA ARG A 519 -15.07 -25.43 9.70
C ARG A 519 -16.40 -24.96 9.13
N LEU A 520 -16.45 -24.76 7.81
CA LEU A 520 -17.69 -24.38 7.12
C LEU A 520 -18.79 -25.43 7.29
N ALA A 521 -18.43 -26.72 7.37
CA ALA A 521 -19.37 -27.81 7.58
C ALA A 521 -19.99 -27.85 9.00
N ARG A 522 -19.39 -27.16 9.98
CA ARG A 522 -19.88 -27.10 11.37
C ARG A 522 -20.80 -25.90 11.63
N LEU A 523 -20.91 -24.97 10.67
CA LEU A 523 -21.74 -23.78 10.82
C LEU A 523 -23.23 -24.13 10.85
N SER A 524 -24.00 -23.39 11.64
CA SER A 524 -25.46 -23.38 11.52
C SER A 524 -25.90 -22.97 10.12
N THR A 525 -27.13 -23.34 9.72
CA THR A 525 -27.69 -22.93 8.43
C THR A 525 -27.65 -21.41 8.26
N THR A 526 -27.98 -20.66 9.32
CA THR A 526 -27.97 -19.20 9.33
C THR A 526 -26.56 -18.65 9.12
N ALA A 527 -25.57 -19.13 9.87
CA ALA A 527 -24.18 -18.67 9.71
C ALA A 527 -23.59 -19.05 8.35
N ALA A 528 -23.94 -20.22 7.82
CA ALA A 528 -23.55 -20.65 6.48
C ALA A 528 -24.14 -19.74 5.39
N GLU A 529 -25.39 -19.30 5.53
CA GLU A 529 -25.99 -18.34 4.60
C GLU A 529 -25.35 -16.95 4.69
N MET A 530 -25.07 -16.47 5.91
CA MET A 530 -24.41 -15.18 6.13
C MET A 530 -22.98 -15.15 5.55
N VAL A 531 -22.19 -16.20 5.77
CA VAL A 531 -20.81 -16.25 5.25
C VAL A 531 -20.77 -16.37 3.73
N GLN A 532 -21.72 -17.09 3.13
CA GLN A 532 -21.89 -17.16 1.67
C GLN A 532 -22.24 -15.79 1.08
N LEU A 533 -23.14 -15.06 1.75
CA LEU A 533 -23.54 -13.73 1.34
C LEU A 533 -22.39 -12.73 1.45
N ALA A 534 -21.72 -12.71 2.60
CA ALA A 534 -20.52 -11.92 2.82
C ALA A 534 -19.44 -12.22 1.77
N ALA A 535 -19.25 -13.49 1.40
CA ALA A 535 -18.26 -13.87 0.40
C ALA A 535 -18.56 -13.34 -1.01
N VAL A 536 -19.85 -13.15 -1.35
CA VAL A 536 -20.26 -12.51 -2.60
C VAL A 536 -20.11 -11.00 -2.52
N ILE A 537 -20.46 -10.36 -1.39
CA ILE A 537 -20.32 -8.90 -1.20
C ILE A 537 -18.85 -8.47 -1.35
N GLY A 538 -17.92 -9.16 -0.69
CA GLY A 538 -16.51 -8.79 -0.73
C GLY A 538 -15.75 -9.17 0.53
N ARG A 539 -14.48 -8.76 0.63
CA ARG A 539 -13.64 -9.02 1.80
C ARG A 539 -14.08 -8.22 3.03
N ARG A 540 -14.46 -6.95 2.83
CA ARG A 540 -15.11 -6.13 3.85
C ARG A 540 -16.58 -5.94 3.49
N PHE A 541 -17.45 -5.94 4.50
CA PHE A 541 -18.88 -5.74 4.33
C PHE A 541 -19.49 -5.06 5.56
N ALA A 542 -20.49 -4.22 5.33
CA ALA A 542 -21.20 -3.50 6.38
C ALA A 542 -22.41 -4.29 6.86
N TYR A 543 -22.71 -4.20 8.16
CA TYR A 543 -23.88 -4.86 8.76
C TYR A 543 -25.23 -4.46 8.11
N PRO A 544 -25.52 -3.17 7.84
CA PRO A 544 -26.78 -2.78 7.19
C PRO A 544 -26.95 -3.39 5.79
N LEU A 545 -25.85 -3.56 5.06
CA LEU A 545 -25.87 -4.19 3.73
C LEU A 545 -26.22 -5.68 3.84
N LEU A 546 -25.68 -6.40 4.83
CA LEU A 546 -26.02 -7.81 5.05
C LEU A 546 -27.52 -7.99 5.38
N ILE A 547 -28.09 -7.13 6.21
CA ILE A 547 -29.54 -7.15 6.50
C ILE A 547 -30.33 -6.93 5.21
N THR A 548 -29.98 -5.89 4.46
CA THR A 548 -30.70 -5.51 3.23
C THR A 548 -30.67 -6.63 2.19
N VAL A 549 -29.52 -7.28 1.98
CA VAL A 549 -29.35 -8.31 0.94
C VAL A 549 -29.93 -9.66 1.39
N SER A 550 -29.77 -10.03 2.66
CA SER A 550 -30.34 -11.27 3.20
C SER A 550 -31.87 -11.22 3.12
N GLY A 551 -32.47 -10.09 3.51
CA GLY A 551 -33.91 -9.95 3.67
C GLY A 551 -34.45 -10.60 4.95
N GLU A 552 -33.55 -10.96 5.87
CA GLU A 552 -33.86 -11.56 7.17
C GLU A 552 -34.03 -10.50 8.25
N SER A 553 -34.58 -10.89 9.42
CA SER A 553 -34.64 -9.98 10.57
C SER A 553 -33.24 -9.70 11.13
N GLU A 554 -33.11 -8.55 11.78
CA GLU A 554 -31.88 -8.13 12.43
C GLU A 554 -31.34 -9.19 13.42
N GLU A 555 -32.24 -9.81 14.19
CA GLU A 555 -31.90 -10.88 15.16
C GLU A 555 -31.25 -12.11 14.50
N ILE A 556 -31.73 -12.51 13.31
CA ILE A 556 -31.22 -13.68 12.59
C ILE A 556 -29.82 -13.39 12.03
N VAL A 557 -29.64 -12.21 11.44
CA VAL A 557 -28.35 -11.78 10.90
C VAL A 557 -27.32 -11.63 12.02
N LEU A 558 -27.72 -11.05 13.15
CA LEU A 558 -26.87 -10.92 14.34
C LEU A 558 -26.40 -12.28 14.86
N ALA A 559 -27.32 -13.23 15.05
CA ALA A 559 -26.98 -14.58 15.51
C ALA A 559 -25.99 -15.28 14.57
N GLY A 560 -26.17 -15.14 13.25
CA GLY A 560 -25.25 -15.66 12.25
C GLY A 560 -23.87 -14.99 12.33
N LEU A 561 -23.80 -13.66 12.47
CA LEU A 561 -22.54 -12.93 12.59
C LEU A 561 -21.80 -13.24 13.89
N GLU A 562 -22.51 -13.36 15.02
CA GLU A 562 -21.92 -13.76 16.29
C GLU A 562 -21.25 -15.13 16.19
N GLU A 563 -21.90 -16.11 15.55
CA GLU A 563 -21.31 -17.42 15.31
C GLU A 563 -20.06 -17.32 14.43
N LEU A 564 -20.11 -16.56 13.33
CA LEU A 564 -18.96 -16.37 12.44
C LEU A 564 -17.78 -15.68 13.13
N TRP A 565 -18.06 -14.73 14.03
CA TRP A 565 -17.06 -14.03 14.84
C TRP A 565 -16.47 -14.95 15.92
N GLN A 566 -17.30 -15.74 16.62
CA GLN A 566 -16.86 -16.74 17.60
C GLN A 566 -15.98 -17.81 16.94
N GLN A 567 -16.32 -18.25 15.73
CA GLN A 567 -15.51 -19.17 14.91
C GLN A 567 -14.29 -18.50 14.26
N GLN A 568 -14.09 -17.18 14.49
CA GLN A 568 -13.00 -16.36 13.95
C GLN A 568 -12.88 -16.42 12.42
N LEU A 569 -14.00 -16.60 11.72
CA LEU A 569 -14.09 -16.49 10.26
C LEU A 569 -14.13 -15.03 9.83
N ILE A 570 -14.70 -14.18 10.68
CA ILE A 570 -14.79 -12.73 10.49
C ILE A 570 -14.26 -12.01 11.73
N ARG A 571 -13.90 -10.73 11.56
CA ARG A 571 -13.46 -9.82 12.60
C ARG A 571 -14.11 -8.45 12.41
N GLU A 572 -14.27 -7.71 13.49
CA GLU A 572 -14.67 -6.29 13.43
C GLU A 572 -13.57 -5.47 12.74
N ALA A 573 -14.00 -4.54 11.89
CA ALA A 573 -13.16 -3.72 11.05
C ALA A 573 -13.65 -2.26 11.06
N GLY A 574 -13.40 -1.54 12.16
CA GLY A 574 -13.64 -0.10 12.26
C GLY A 574 -15.08 0.34 12.01
N ALA A 575 -15.31 1.65 11.97
CA ALA A 575 -16.58 2.23 11.55
C ALA A 575 -16.74 2.10 10.03
N ASP A 576 -17.97 1.89 9.59
CA ASP A 576 -18.34 1.67 8.21
C ASP A 576 -18.30 2.96 7.39
N ARG A 577 -18.27 2.77 6.06
CA ARG A 577 -18.36 3.84 5.06
C ARG A 577 -19.75 4.49 4.99
N PHE A 578 -20.71 4.07 5.84
CA PHE A 578 -22.14 4.39 5.73
C PHE A 578 -22.74 4.99 7.02
N GLY A 579 -21.93 5.62 7.86
CA GLY A 579 -22.44 6.43 8.96
C GLY A 579 -22.50 5.74 10.33
N GLY A 580 -21.41 5.08 10.73
CA GLY A 580 -21.10 4.82 12.13
C GLY A 580 -21.47 3.43 12.65
N TRP A 581 -21.88 2.50 11.77
CA TRP A 581 -22.00 1.09 12.13
C TRP A 581 -20.65 0.41 11.99
N GLN A 582 -20.44 -0.74 12.64
CA GLN A 582 -19.18 -1.46 12.46
C GLN A 582 -19.14 -2.21 11.12
N GLU A 583 -18.02 -2.06 10.40
CA GLU A 583 -17.68 -2.91 9.26
C GLU A 583 -17.11 -4.25 9.77
N TYR A 584 -17.30 -5.32 8.99
CA TYR A 584 -16.71 -6.63 9.25
C TYR A 584 -15.77 -6.99 8.11
N ASP A 585 -14.68 -7.67 8.44
CA ASP A 585 -13.67 -8.17 7.50
C ASP A 585 -13.53 -9.68 7.68
N PHE A 586 -13.29 -10.41 6.59
CA PHE A 586 -12.82 -11.79 6.70
C PHE A 586 -11.45 -11.80 7.39
N THR A 587 -11.27 -12.71 8.35
CA THR A 587 -9.97 -12.84 9.04
C THR A 587 -8.86 -13.11 8.01
N HIS A 588 -9.16 -13.87 6.96
CA HIS A 588 -8.27 -14.13 5.84
C HIS A 588 -9.02 -14.14 4.51
N ASP A 589 -8.47 -13.49 3.48
CA ASP A 589 -9.07 -13.46 2.12
C ASP A 589 -9.23 -14.87 1.52
N LYS A 590 -8.38 -15.81 1.91
CA LYS A 590 -8.48 -17.23 1.53
C LYS A 590 -9.76 -17.91 2.03
N VAL A 591 -10.31 -17.50 3.17
CA VAL A 591 -11.59 -18.01 3.67
C VAL A 591 -12.71 -17.59 2.72
N ARG A 592 -12.72 -16.32 2.31
CA ARG A 592 -13.67 -15.80 1.33
C ARG A 592 -13.59 -16.56 0.00
N GLU A 593 -12.39 -16.75 -0.54
CA GLU A 593 -12.17 -17.50 -1.80
C GLU A 593 -12.75 -18.91 -1.72
N VAL A 594 -12.51 -19.63 -0.62
CA VAL A 594 -13.03 -20.99 -0.42
C VAL A 594 -14.56 -20.97 -0.34
N VAL A 595 -15.15 -20.07 0.46
CA VAL A 595 -16.61 -19.95 0.58
C VAL A 595 -17.25 -19.59 -0.77
N TYR A 596 -16.68 -18.65 -1.51
CA TYR A 596 -17.20 -18.29 -2.83
C TYR A 596 -17.10 -19.46 -3.81
N ALA A 597 -16.03 -20.25 -3.74
CA ALA A 597 -15.82 -21.43 -4.58
C ALA A 597 -16.85 -22.54 -4.34
N THR A 598 -17.41 -22.69 -3.13
CA THR A 598 -18.44 -23.70 -2.83
C THR A 598 -19.82 -23.35 -3.39
N LEU A 599 -20.07 -22.09 -3.74
CA LEU A 599 -21.35 -21.66 -4.31
C LEU A 599 -21.57 -22.23 -5.72
N SER A 600 -22.78 -22.75 -5.97
CA SER A 600 -23.20 -23.15 -7.31
C SER A 600 -23.34 -21.93 -8.25
N PRO A 601 -23.16 -22.09 -9.58
CA PRO A 601 -23.28 -20.96 -10.53
C PRO A 601 -24.62 -20.22 -10.44
N ILE A 602 -25.73 -20.94 -10.20
CA ILE A 602 -27.06 -20.35 -10.05
C ILE A 602 -27.14 -19.53 -8.75
N ARG A 603 -26.62 -20.07 -7.64
CA ARG A 603 -26.60 -19.35 -6.35
C ARG A 603 -25.74 -18.10 -6.43
N ARG A 604 -24.56 -18.17 -7.10
CA ARG A 604 -23.72 -16.99 -7.36
C ARG A 604 -24.49 -15.91 -8.11
N ARG A 605 -25.13 -16.24 -9.24
CA ARG A 605 -25.93 -15.26 -10.01
C ARG A 605 -27.04 -14.63 -9.18
N TYR A 606 -27.76 -15.44 -8.40
CA TYR A 606 -28.83 -14.97 -7.53
C TYR A 606 -28.32 -13.99 -6.46
N LEU A 607 -27.20 -14.32 -5.79
CA LEU A 607 -26.61 -13.48 -4.77
C LEU A 607 -26.00 -12.20 -5.37
N HIS A 608 -25.29 -12.29 -6.50
CA HIS A 608 -24.76 -11.11 -7.19
C HIS A 608 -25.89 -10.14 -7.59
N ARG A 609 -27.03 -10.65 -8.07
CA ARG A 609 -28.20 -9.81 -8.35
C ARG A 609 -28.68 -9.07 -7.10
N LYS A 610 -28.91 -9.79 -5.99
CA LYS A 610 -29.37 -9.17 -4.74
C LYS A 610 -28.39 -8.12 -4.22
N VAL A 611 -27.09 -8.39 -4.28
CA VAL A 611 -26.05 -7.44 -3.85
C VAL A 611 -26.05 -6.20 -4.74
N GLY A 612 -26.09 -6.37 -6.07
CA GLY A 612 -26.18 -5.25 -7.02
C GLY A 612 -27.43 -4.39 -6.82
N GLU A 613 -28.59 -5.02 -6.60
CA GLU A 613 -29.85 -4.34 -6.27
C GLU A 613 -29.69 -3.51 -4.99
N ALA A 614 -29.20 -4.10 -3.90
CA ALA A 614 -29.03 -3.40 -2.62
C ALA A 614 -28.04 -2.23 -2.70
N LEU A 615 -26.90 -2.42 -3.38
CA LEU A 615 -25.92 -1.36 -3.61
C LEU A 615 -26.48 -0.25 -4.51
N SER A 616 -27.41 -0.54 -5.42
CA SER A 616 -28.00 0.46 -6.31
C SER A 616 -29.09 1.33 -5.67
N THR A 617 -29.70 0.89 -4.57
CA THR A 617 -30.90 1.52 -3.98
C THR A 617 -30.65 2.28 -2.67
N HIS A 618 -29.45 2.25 -2.12
CA HIS A 618 -29.21 2.79 -0.79
C HIS A 618 -29.08 4.34 -0.81
N PRO A 619 -29.85 5.09 -0.01
CA PRO A 619 -29.95 6.57 -0.13
C PRO A 619 -28.65 7.36 0.13
N GLN A 620 -27.71 6.79 0.88
CA GLN A 620 -26.36 7.35 1.11
C GLN A 620 -25.31 6.86 0.08
N ILE A 621 -25.72 6.05 -0.91
CA ILE A 621 -24.87 5.36 -1.90
C ILE A 621 -25.10 5.91 -3.32
N ASP A 622 -26.04 6.84 -3.50
CA ASP A 622 -26.47 7.38 -4.81
C ASP A 622 -25.46 8.36 -5.45
N ASP A 623 -24.34 8.65 -4.80
CA ASP A 623 -23.30 9.59 -5.27
C ASP A 623 -22.41 9.03 -6.42
N GLY A 624 -22.81 7.94 -7.07
CA GLY A 624 -22.06 7.35 -8.20
C GLY A 624 -20.85 6.50 -7.79
N ALA A 625 -20.28 6.72 -6.61
CA ALA A 625 -19.15 5.98 -6.04
C ALA A 625 -19.31 4.45 -6.20
N PHE A 626 -20.42 3.88 -5.73
CA PHE A 626 -20.61 2.42 -5.75
C PHE A 626 -21.13 1.88 -7.08
N SER A 627 -21.37 2.74 -8.09
CA SER A 627 -21.89 2.31 -9.39
C SER A 627 -20.97 1.29 -10.06
N GLY A 628 -19.65 1.37 -9.84
CA GLY A 628 -18.71 0.38 -10.38
C GLY A 628 -18.89 -1.01 -9.79
N GLN A 629 -19.11 -1.09 -8.47
CA GLN A 629 -19.37 -2.36 -7.77
C GLN A 629 -20.73 -2.92 -8.18
N SER A 630 -21.79 -2.09 -8.17
CA SER A 630 -23.12 -2.49 -8.63
C SER A 630 -23.07 -3.02 -10.06
N ALA A 631 -22.33 -2.37 -10.96
CA ALA A 631 -22.17 -2.81 -12.34
C ALA A 631 -21.52 -4.21 -12.45
N ALA A 632 -20.44 -4.45 -11.71
CA ALA A 632 -19.77 -5.76 -11.67
C ALA A 632 -20.71 -6.85 -11.13
N HIS A 633 -21.48 -6.55 -10.08
CA HIS A 633 -22.51 -7.46 -9.57
C HIS A 633 -23.62 -7.73 -10.58
N PHE A 634 -24.12 -6.72 -11.29
CA PHE A 634 -25.12 -6.92 -12.35
C PHE A 634 -24.56 -7.72 -13.53
N GLU A 635 -23.31 -7.50 -13.94
CA GLU A 635 -22.65 -8.30 -14.98
C GLU A 635 -22.51 -9.76 -14.54
N ALA A 636 -22.00 -10.01 -13.32
CA ALA A 636 -21.87 -11.34 -12.75
C ALA A 636 -23.23 -12.07 -12.59
N ALA A 637 -24.31 -11.32 -12.39
CA ALA A 637 -25.68 -11.82 -12.38
C ALA A 637 -26.26 -12.10 -13.78
N GLY A 638 -25.64 -11.58 -14.85
CA GLY A 638 -26.14 -11.64 -16.23
C GLY A 638 -27.17 -10.56 -16.60
N LEU A 639 -27.29 -9.51 -15.78
CA LEU A 639 -28.21 -8.38 -15.97
C LEU A 639 -27.51 -7.25 -16.74
N PHE A 640 -27.17 -7.52 -18.01
CA PHE A 640 -26.28 -6.66 -18.79
C PHE A 640 -26.81 -5.24 -19.02
N THR A 641 -28.11 -5.04 -19.21
CA THR A 641 -28.67 -3.68 -19.37
C THR A 641 -28.46 -2.81 -18.13
N GLN A 642 -28.65 -3.39 -16.94
CA GLN A 642 -28.38 -2.70 -15.67
C GLN A 642 -26.89 -2.48 -15.48
N ALA A 643 -26.06 -3.49 -15.82
CA ALA A 643 -24.61 -3.37 -15.76
C ALA A 643 -24.09 -2.22 -16.63
N VAL A 644 -24.58 -2.07 -17.87
CA VAL A 644 -24.21 -0.94 -18.75
C VAL A 644 -24.55 0.40 -18.12
N ALA A 645 -25.78 0.57 -17.61
CA ALA A 645 -26.20 1.83 -16.99
C ALA A 645 -25.34 2.19 -15.76
N HIS A 646 -24.98 1.20 -14.95
CA HIS A 646 -24.13 1.42 -13.79
C HIS A 646 -22.65 1.61 -14.16
N TYR A 647 -22.12 0.92 -15.18
CA TYR A 647 -20.77 1.20 -15.70
C TYR A 647 -20.68 2.61 -16.30
N HIS A 648 -21.73 3.08 -16.98
CA HIS A 648 -21.81 4.45 -17.49
C HIS A 648 -21.71 5.47 -16.34
N LYS A 649 -22.56 5.33 -15.31
CA LYS A 649 -22.50 6.16 -14.10
C LYS A 649 -21.13 6.11 -13.41
N ALA A 650 -20.53 4.91 -13.31
CA ALA A 650 -19.21 4.73 -12.72
C ALA A 650 -18.11 5.45 -13.52
N GLY A 651 -18.22 5.44 -14.86
CA GLY A 651 -17.34 6.17 -15.75
C GLY A 651 -17.42 7.68 -15.54
N GLN A 652 -18.64 8.22 -15.46
CA GLN A 652 -18.89 9.64 -15.22
C GLN A 652 -18.36 10.08 -13.85
N PHE A 653 -18.64 9.30 -12.80
CA PHE A 653 -18.13 9.57 -11.46
C PHE A 653 -16.60 9.54 -11.41
N SER A 654 -15.98 8.50 -11.98
CA SER A 654 -14.52 8.36 -12.01
C SER A 654 -13.85 9.47 -12.81
N ALA A 655 -14.44 9.88 -13.95
CA ALA A 655 -13.96 11.02 -14.71
C ALA A 655 -14.05 12.31 -13.89
N GLY A 656 -15.14 12.47 -13.12
CA GLY A 656 -15.33 13.54 -12.16
C GLY A 656 -14.26 13.58 -11.05
N LEU A 657 -13.65 12.44 -10.69
CA LEU A 657 -12.55 12.32 -9.73
C LEU A 657 -11.14 12.48 -10.35
N TYR A 658 -11.02 12.76 -11.64
CA TYR A 658 -9.75 12.66 -12.38
C TYR A 658 -9.16 11.24 -12.38
N ALA A 659 -10.00 10.22 -12.20
CA ALA A 659 -9.62 8.82 -12.26
C ALA A 659 -9.78 8.27 -13.68
N PHE A 660 -8.96 8.77 -14.60
CA PHE A 660 -9.13 8.53 -16.03
C PHE A 660 -8.96 7.07 -16.43
N GLN A 661 -8.09 6.32 -15.76
CA GLN A 661 -7.91 4.92 -16.11
C GLN A 661 -9.12 4.09 -15.65
N ARG A 662 -9.67 4.40 -14.47
CA ARG A 662 -10.90 3.78 -13.98
C ARG A 662 -12.13 4.16 -14.82
N ALA A 663 -12.24 5.43 -15.18
CA ALA A 663 -13.31 5.90 -16.06
C ALA A 663 -13.27 5.17 -17.41
N GLU A 664 -12.08 5.04 -18.01
CA GLU A 664 -11.91 4.28 -19.25
C GLU A 664 -12.32 2.82 -19.09
N GLN A 665 -11.91 2.14 -18.02
CA GLN A 665 -12.27 0.74 -17.78
C GLN A 665 -13.79 0.58 -17.67
N ALA A 666 -14.45 1.49 -16.95
CA ALA A 666 -15.90 1.49 -16.81
C ALA A 666 -16.59 1.72 -18.18
N TYR A 667 -16.18 2.74 -18.94
CA TYR A 667 -16.74 2.98 -20.27
C TYR A 667 -16.45 1.84 -21.26
N ALA A 668 -15.26 1.25 -21.23
CA ALA A 668 -14.92 0.11 -22.08
C ALA A 668 -15.79 -1.12 -21.76
N ASN A 669 -16.06 -1.39 -20.47
CA ASN A 669 -16.99 -2.44 -20.05
C ASN A 669 -18.43 -2.14 -20.49
N ALA A 670 -18.89 -0.89 -20.32
CA ALA A 670 -20.19 -0.45 -20.80
C ALA A 670 -20.34 -0.65 -22.32
N VAL A 671 -19.36 -0.20 -23.12
CA VAL A 671 -19.36 -0.36 -24.58
C VAL A 671 -19.35 -1.84 -24.97
N ARG A 672 -18.50 -2.67 -24.34
CA ARG A 672 -18.44 -4.11 -24.61
C ARG A 672 -19.80 -4.77 -24.39
N LEU A 673 -20.43 -4.52 -23.24
CA LEU A 673 -21.73 -5.09 -22.90
C LEU A 673 -22.85 -4.53 -23.78
N ALA A 674 -22.84 -3.22 -24.07
CA ALA A 674 -23.82 -2.58 -24.94
C ALA A 674 -23.79 -3.14 -26.36
N ARG A 675 -22.60 -3.45 -26.90
CA ARG A 675 -22.43 -4.14 -28.18
C ARG A 675 -22.92 -5.59 -28.15
N GLN A 676 -22.73 -6.28 -27.03
CA GLN A 676 -23.15 -7.68 -26.89
C GLN A 676 -24.67 -7.83 -26.87
N ILE A 677 -25.40 -6.86 -26.30
CA ILE A 677 -26.86 -6.89 -26.17
C ILE A 677 -27.60 -5.98 -27.15
N ASP A 678 -26.87 -5.36 -28.09
CA ASP A 678 -27.39 -4.47 -29.14
C ASP A 678 -28.26 -3.33 -28.59
N LEU A 679 -27.70 -2.54 -27.66
CA LEU A 679 -28.40 -1.39 -27.09
C LEU A 679 -28.67 -0.27 -28.12
N PRO A 680 -29.66 0.60 -27.87
CA PRO A 680 -30.02 1.68 -28.79
C PRO A 680 -28.86 2.61 -29.15
N PRO A 681 -28.86 3.18 -30.37
CA PRO A 681 -27.82 4.12 -30.82
C PRO A 681 -27.58 5.30 -29.87
N ALA A 682 -28.63 5.84 -29.24
CA ALA A 682 -28.50 6.94 -28.30
C ALA A 682 -27.57 6.61 -27.11
N THR A 683 -27.64 5.38 -26.58
CA THR A 683 -26.75 4.93 -25.49
C THR A 683 -25.33 4.72 -25.99
N MET A 684 -25.17 4.11 -27.17
CA MET A 684 -23.86 3.93 -27.79
C MET A 684 -23.19 5.28 -28.05
N ARG A 685 -23.94 6.25 -28.57
CA ARG A 685 -23.49 7.62 -28.81
C ARG A 685 -22.92 8.26 -27.54
N ALA A 686 -23.66 8.20 -26.43
CA ALA A 686 -23.21 8.76 -25.15
C ALA A 686 -21.93 8.08 -24.64
N LEU A 687 -21.88 6.74 -24.67
CA LEU A 687 -20.73 5.98 -24.19
C LEU A 687 -19.45 6.25 -25.00
N TYR A 688 -19.53 6.26 -26.33
CA TYR A 688 -18.36 6.56 -27.16
C TYR A 688 -17.95 8.03 -27.08
N ASP A 689 -18.91 8.97 -26.96
CA ASP A 689 -18.60 10.40 -26.78
C ASP A 689 -17.80 10.64 -25.49
N GLU A 690 -18.32 10.16 -24.36
CA GLU A 690 -17.67 10.36 -23.06
C GLU A 690 -16.32 9.64 -22.96
N ARG A 691 -16.24 8.41 -23.49
CA ARG A 691 -15.00 7.63 -23.51
C ARG A 691 -13.91 8.27 -24.37
N GLY A 692 -14.27 8.81 -25.54
CA GLY A 692 -13.33 9.48 -26.42
C GLY A 692 -12.86 10.82 -25.85
N ARG A 693 -13.79 11.65 -25.33
CA ARG A 693 -13.46 12.92 -24.67
C ARG A 693 -12.52 12.74 -23.48
N LEU A 694 -12.68 11.65 -22.72
CA LEU A 694 -11.76 11.31 -21.63
C LEU A 694 -10.30 11.21 -22.12
N ARG A 695 -10.07 10.65 -23.31
CA ARG A 695 -8.75 10.54 -23.92
C ARG A 695 -8.23 11.87 -24.47
N GLU A 696 -9.11 12.70 -25.02
CA GLU A 696 -8.78 14.07 -25.41
C GLU A 696 -8.30 14.89 -24.20
N LEU A 697 -9.02 14.79 -23.07
CA LEU A 697 -8.70 15.52 -21.84
C LEU A 697 -7.39 15.03 -21.20
N SER A 698 -7.02 13.76 -21.39
CA SER A 698 -5.70 13.25 -20.99
C SER A 698 -4.59 13.56 -22.02
N GLY A 699 -4.89 14.26 -23.11
CA GLY A 699 -3.96 14.56 -24.20
C GLY A 699 -3.59 13.36 -25.09
N ASP A 700 -4.25 12.21 -24.92
CA ASP A 700 -4.01 10.99 -25.70
C ASP A 700 -4.95 10.94 -26.92
N TYR A 701 -4.75 11.89 -27.83
CA TYR A 701 -5.53 12.01 -29.06
C TYR A 701 -5.41 10.78 -29.96
N GLY A 702 -4.30 10.03 -29.88
CA GLY A 702 -4.13 8.77 -30.62
C GLY A 702 -5.16 7.71 -30.21
N SER A 703 -5.34 7.51 -28.91
CA SER A 703 -6.38 6.62 -28.39
C SER A 703 -7.79 7.14 -28.65
N ALA A 704 -8.01 8.46 -28.56
CA ALA A 704 -9.31 9.08 -28.89
C ALA A 704 -9.71 8.77 -30.35
N ILE A 705 -8.80 8.99 -31.30
CA ILE A 705 -8.99 8.68 -32.72
C ILE A 705 -9.32 7.20 -32.93
N ALA A 706 -8.65 6.29 -32.21
CA ALA A 706 -8.93 4.86 -32.31
C ALA A 706 -10.37 4.53 -31.87
N ILE A 707 -10.84 5.12 -30.77
CA ILE A 707 -12.21 4.97 -30.26
C ILE A 707 -13.23 5.49 -31.27
N TYR A 708 -13.01 6.67 -31.85
CA TYR A 708 -13.95 7.24 -32.82
C TYR A 708 -13.94 6.53 -34.17
N ARG A 709 -12.80 5.97 -34.60
CA ARG A 709 -12.74 5.08 -35.78
C ARG A 709 -13.50 3.77 -35.54
N GLU A 710 -13.45 3.24 -34.32
CA GLU A 710 -14.27 2.08 -33.92
C GLU A 710 -15.77 2.42 -34.03
N LEU A 711 -16.18 3.61 -33.54
CA LEU A 711 -17.56 4.10 -33.67
C LEU A 711 -17.97 4.27 -35.14
N GLU A 712 -17.11 4.85 -35.98
CA GLU A 712 -17.39 5.01 -37.42
C GLU A 712 -17.57 3.64 -38.12
N ALA A 713 -16.77 2.64 -37.75
CA ALA A 713 -16.89 1.29 -38.29
C ALA A 713 -18.21 0.63 -37.85
N LEU A 714 -18.60 0.81 -36.58
CA LEU A 714 -19.87 0.32 -36.06
C LEU A 714 -21.06 0.96 -36.79
N ALA A 715 -21.03 2.28 -36.96
CA ALA A 715 -22.05 3.05 -37.68
C ALA A 715 -22.25 2.54 -39.11
N LYS A 716 -21.16 2.18 -39.81
CA LYS A 716 -21.23 1.58 -41.16
C LYS A 716 -21.90 0.21 -41.16
N VAL A 717 -21.60 -0.63 -40.18
CA VAL A 717 -22.21 -1.97 -40.06
C VAL A 717 -23.70 -1.87 -39.76
N GLN A 718 -24.09 -0.99 -38.84
CA GLN A 718 -25.48 -0.78 -38.45
C GLN A 718 -26.28 0.10 -39.42
N ARG A 719 -25.59 0.78 -40.35
CA ARG A 719 -26.16 1.82 -41.24
C ARG A 719 -26.82 2.95 -40.45
N ASP A 720 -26.18 3.34 -39.35
CA ASP A 720 -26.65 4.38 -38.46
C ASP A 720 -25.95 5.71 -38.77
N ASN A 721 -26.71 6.65 -39.32
CA ASN A 721 -26.17 7.95 -39.71
C ASN A 721 -25.91 8.88 -38.51
N GLU A 722 -26.62 8.71 -37.38
CA GLU A 722 -26.39 9.53 -36.19
C GLU A 722 -25.06 9.16 -35.51
N LEU A 723 -24.75 7.86 -35.43
CA LEU A 723 -23.45 7.39 -34.94
C LEU A 723 -22.32 7.79 -35.90
N ALA A 724 -22.57 7.74 -37.21
CA ALA A 724 -21.60 8.17 -38.20
C ALA A 724 -21.29 9.67 -38.05
N LEU A 725 -22.32 10.49 -37.83
CA LEU A 725 -22.19 11.93 -37.63
C LEU A 725 -21.34 12.26 -36.40
N LEU A 726 -21.61 11.62 -35.25
CA LEU A 726 -20.79 11.81 -34.05
C LEU A 726 -19.33 11.40 -34.30
N ALA A 727 -19.09 10.24 -34.90
CA ALA A 727 -17.74 9.77 -35.16
C ALA A 727 -16.95 10.74 -36.06
N ILE A 728 -17.60 11.26 -37.10
CA ILE A 728 -16.99 12.23 -38.01
C ILE A 728 -16.70 13.54 -37.28
N GLU A 729 -17.65 14.04 -36.48
CA GLU A 729 -17.50 15.27 -35.70
C GLU A 729 -16.27 15.18 -34.79
N ARG A 730 -16.16 14.08 -34.02
CA ARG A 730 -15.07 13.89 -33.07
C ARG A 730 -13.72 13.62 -33.71
N LEU A 731 -13.67 12.84 -34.79
CA LEU A 731 -12.44 12.66 -35.56
C LEU A 731 -11.95 13.98 -36.14
N ALA A 732 -12.85 14.78 -36.71
CA ALA A 732 -12.50 16.10 -37.23
C ALA A 732 -11.89 16.97 -36.13
N THR A 733 -12.53 17.08 -34.96
CA THR A 733 -11.99 17.82 -33.81
C THR A 733 -10.58 17.35 -33.44
N CYS A 734 -10.35 16.04 -33.32
CA CYS A 734 -9.02 15.50 -32.99
C CYS A 734 -7.94 15.86 -34.02
N TYR A 735 -8.25 15.83 -35.32
CA TYR A 735 -7.28 16.17 -36.36
C TYR A 735 -7.05 17.68 -36.51
N THR A 736 -8.00 18.52 -36.09
CA THR A 736 -7.84 19.99 -36.11
C THR A 736 -7.04 20.53 -34.93
N GLU A 737 -7.04 19.83 -33.79
CA GLU A 737 -6.28 20.23 -32.61
C GLU A 737 -4.76 20.25 -32.90
N PRO A 738 -4.01 21.29 -32.47
CA PRO A 738 -2.58 21.42 -32.69
C PRO A 738 -1.80 20.45 -31.79
N SER A 739 -1.85 19.17 -32.13
CA SER A 739 -1.25 18.06 -31.41
C SER A 739 -0.36 17.22 -32.34
N SER A 740 0.29 16.19 -31.80
CA SER A 740 1.13 15.27 -32.58
C SER A 740 0.37 14.48 -33.65
N VAL A 741 -0.96 14.42 -33.57
CA VAL A 741 -1.83 13.73 -34.52
C VAL A 741 -2.52 14.68 -35.50
N HIS A 742 -2.19 15.97 -35.47
CA HIS A 742 -2.76 16.95 -36.40
C HIS A 742 -2.58 16.51 -37.85
N ASP A 743 -3.68 16.48 -38.61
CA ASP A 743 -3.68 16.13 -40.03
C ASP A 743 -4.75 16.96 -40.76
N ARG A 744 -4.30 18.05 -41.38
CA ARG A 744 -5.16 18.98 -42.11
C ARG A 744 -5.92 18.33 -43.25
N ALA A 745 -5.31 17.37 -43.97
CA ALA A 745 -5.96 16.72 -45.10
C ALA A 745 -7.08 15.78 -44.62
N ALA A 746 -6.81 15.01 -43.56
CA ALA A 746 -7.82 14.17 -42.92
C ALA A 746 -8.95 15.00 -42.30
N ALA A 747 -8.62 16.09 -41.59
CA ALA A 747 -9.59 17.01 -41.01
C ALA A 747 -10.53 17.59 -42.09
N ALA A 748 -9.98 18.17 -43.16
CA ALA A 748 -10.77 18.76 -44.24
C ALA A 748 -11.72 17.75 -44.89
N ALA A 749 -11.24 16.53 -45.17
CA ALA A 749 -12.06 15.46 -45.75
C ALA A 749 -13.20 15.02 -44.81
N LEU A 750 -12.93 14.95 -43.50
CA LEU A 750 -13.94 14.61 -42.50
C LEU A 750 -14.98 15.72 -42.35
N LEU A 751 -14.55 16.98 -42.27
CA LEU A 751 -15.44 18.14 -42.16
C LEU A 751 -16.38 18.24 -43.37
N GLU A 752 -15.88 18.04 -44.59
CA GLU A 752 -16.72 18.01 -45.80
C GLU A 752 -17.76 16.90 -45.77
N ARG A 753 -17.34 15.70 -45.39
CA ARG A 753 -18.24 14.55 -45.25
C ARG A 753 -19.29 14.77 -44.14
N GLY A 754 -18.89 15.42 -43.05
CA GLY A 754 -19.76 15.78 -41.93
C GLY A 754 -20.84 16.77 -42.32
N ILE A 755 -20.48 17.84 -43.04
CA ILE A 755 -21.43 18.84 -43.58
C ILE A 755 -22.46 18.17 -44.50
N GLN A 756 -22.00 17.34 -45.45
CA GLN A 756 -22.89 16.64 -46.38
C GLN A 756 -23.85 15.69 -45.65
N LEU A 757 -23.36 14.97 -44.64
CA LEU A 757 -24.19 14.07 -43.85
C LEU A 757 -25.21 14.84 -42.99
N ALA A 758 -24.80 15.94 -42.35
CA ALA A 758 -25.69 16.81 -41.58
C ALA A 758 -26.83 17.38 -42.44
N GLN A 759 -26.51 17.84 -43.65
CA GLN A 759 -27.49 18.31 -44.63
C GLN A 759 -28.45 17.19 -45.06
N THR A 760 -27.93 15.97 -45.28
CA THR A 760 -28.75 14.79 -45.63
C THR A 760 -29.71 14.42 -44.51
N LEU A 761 -29.29 14.58 -43.25
CA LEU A 761 -30.11 14.35 -42.06
C LEU A 761 -31.03 15.52 -41.70
N ALA A 762 -30.90 16.66 -42.40
CA ALA A 762 -31.55 17.92 -42.06
C ALA A 762 -31.31 18.34 -40.59
N ASP A 763 -30.07 18.17 -40.11
CA ASP A 763 -29.61 18.59 -38.78
C ASP A 763 -28.83 19.92 -38.86
N PRO A 764 -29.49 21.08 -38.69
CA PRO A 764 -28.85 22.39 -38.78
C PRO A 764 -27.88 22.65 -37.62
N HIS A 765 -28.05 21.98 -36.48
CA HIS A 765 -27.10 22.09 -35.37
C HIS A 765 -25.76 21.45 -35.73
N ALA A 766 -25.79 20.23 -36.28
CA ALA A 766 -24.58 19.55 -36.73
C ALA A 766 -23.91 20.31 -37.88
N GLU A 767 -24.67 20.79 -38.87
CA GLU A 767 -24.14 21.58 -39.98
C GLU A 767 -23.41 22.84 -39.49
N ALA A 768 -24.02 23.59 -38.58
CA ALA A 768 -23.41 24.78 -37.99
C ALA A 768 -22.12 24.45 -37.21
N ARG A 769 -22.09 23.34 -36.45
CA ARG A 769 -20.89 22.89 -35.73
C ARG A 769 -19.75 22.49 -36.67
N PHE A 770 -20.04 21.74 -37.74
CA PHE A 770 -19.01 21.37 -38.72
C PHE A 770 -18.43 22.57 -39.47
N LEU A 771 -19.28 23.51 -39.90
CA LEU A 771 -18.84 24.74 -40.55
C LEU A 771 -17.97 25.58 -39.59
N ARG A 772 -18.37 25.70 -38.32
CA ARG A 772 -17.57 26.38 -37.30
C ARG A 772 -16.19 25.73 -37.13
N THR A 773 -16.12 24.41 -36.96
CA THR A 773 -14.84 23.71 -36.80
C THR A 773 -13.93 23.90 -38.02
N ARG A 774 -14.50 23.87 -39.24
CA ARG A 774 -13.75 24.15 -40.48
C ARG A 774 -13.22 25.57 -40.54
N MET A 775 -14.02 26.57 -40.15
CA MET A 775 -13.58 27.96 -40.06
C MET A 775 -12.40 28.10 -39.10
N VAL A 776 -12.49 27.49 -37.91
CA VAL A 776 -11.43 27.55 -36.89
C VAL A 776 -10.15 26.89 -37.39
N ASP A 777 -10.21 25.73 -38.04
CA ASP A 777 -9.05 25.06 -38.64
C ASP A 777 -8.37 25.93 -39.71
N LEU A 778 -9.15 26.52 -40.63
CA LEU A 778 -8.64 27.39 -41.68
C LEU A 778 -7.92 28.63 -41.11
N SER A 779 -8.47 29.24 -40.05
CA SER A 779 -7.87 30.43 -39.41
C SER A 779 -6.57 30.10 -38.69
N HIS A 780 -6.48 28.96 -37.97
CA HIS A 780 -5.24 28.55 -37.31
C HIS A 780 -4.06 28.38 -38.27
N TYR A 781 -4.33 28.05 -39.54
CA TYR A 781 -3.31 27.84 -40.57
C TYR A 781 -3.27 28.93 -41.65
N GLY A 782 -3.71 30.14 -41.31
CA GLY A 782 -3.48 31.36 -42.10
C GLY A 782 -4.30 31.48 -43.38
N SER A 783 -5.41 30.74 -43.50
CA SER A 783 -6.35 30.83 -44.63
C SER A 783 -7.56 31.70 -44.26
N ASP A 784 -7.30 32.92 -43.76
CA ASP A 784 -8.31 33.74 -43.07
C ASP A 784 -9.47 34.20 -43.97
N GLU A 785 -9.23 34.49 -45.25
CA GLU A 785 -10.32 34.85 -46.19
C GLU A 785 -11.30 33.69 -46.41
N GLU A 786 -10.79 32.47 -46.55
CA GLU A 786 -11.60 31.25 -46.68
C GLU A 786 -12.32 30.94 -45.35
N ALA A 787 -11.64 31.12 -44.22
CA ALA A 787 -12.25 31.00 -42.89
C ALA A 787 -13.44 31.95 -42.73
N VAL A 788 -13.32 33.22 -43.15
CA VAL A 788 -14.43 34.18 -43.11
C VAL A 788 -15.60 33.73 -43.98
N GLN A 789 -15.35 33.20 -45.19
CA GLN A 789 -16.41 32.70 -46.06
C GLN A 789 -17.18 31.53 -45.44
N ILE A 790 -16.46 30.54 -44.89
CA ILE A 790 -17.07 29.40 -44.20
C ILE A 790 -17.79 29.85 -42.92
N GLY A 791 -17.24 30.81 -42.18
CA GLY A 791 -17.85 31.37 -40.98
C GLY A 791 -19.17 32.11 -41.26
N GLU A 792 -19.26 32.87 -42.35
CA GLU A 792 -20.51 33.51 -42.78
C GLU A 792 -21.57 32.48 -43.23
N GLN A 793 -21.16 31.34 -43.81
CA GLN A 793 -22.07 30.22 -44.06
C GLN A 793 -22.61 29.64 -42.74
N ALA A 794 -21.72 29.39 -41.77
CA ALA A 794 -22.11 28.90 -40.44
C ALA A 794 -23.10 29.88 -39.75
N LEU A 795 -22.81 31.18 -39.86
CA LEU A 795 -23.65 32.25 -39.34
C LEU A 795 -25.04 32.28 -39.99
N HIS A 796 -25.09 32.08 -41.31
CA HIS A 796 -26.36 31.99 -42.04
C HIS A 796 -27.22 30.82 -41.57
N VAL A 797 -26.64 29.63 -41.41
CA VAL A 797 -27.33 28.45 -40.87
C VAL A 797 -27.85 28.72 -39.46
N ALA A 798 -26.99 29.21 -38.57
CA ALA A 798 -27.36 29.48 -37.17
C ALA A 798 -28.49 30.53 -37.04
N ARG A 799 -28.44 31.62 -37.83
CA ARG A 799 -29.49 32.65 -37.83
C ARG A 799 -30.81 32.17 -38.42
N THR A 800 -30.75 31.41 -39.51
CA THR A 800 -31.95 30.92 -40.21
C THR A 800 -32.73 29.95 -39.33
N HIS A 801 -32.04 29.11 -38.55
CA HIS A 801 -32.65 28.11 -37.69
C HIS A 801 -32.80 28.55 -36.22
N GLY A 802 -32.37 29.75 -35.85
CA GLY A 802 -32.52 30.29 -34.49
C GLY A 802 -31.63 29.58 -33.44
N LEU A 803 -30.43 29.17 -33.83
CA LEU A 803 -29.52 28.38 -33.00
C LEU A 803 -28.71 29.28 -32.04
N THR A 804 -29.29 29.66 -30.90
CA THR A 804 -28.71 30.69 -30.02
C THR A 804 -27.28 30.38 -29.52
N MET A 805 -27.02 29.14 -29.10
CA MET A 805 -25.70 28.75 -28.55
C MET A 805 -24.65 28.66 -29.65
N GLU A 806 -24.95 27.99 -30.76
CA GLU A 806 -24.08 27.89 -31.92
C GLU A 806 -23.79 29.27 -32.52
N LEU A 807 -24.79 30.15 -32.60
CA LEU A 807 -24.64 31.53 -33.05
C LEU A 807 -23.62 32.29 -32.20
N ALA A 808 -23.71 32.18 -30.87
CA ALA A 808 -22.77 32.82 -29.95
C ALA A 808 -21.34 32.30 -30.16
N SER A 809 -21.15 30.99 -30.27
CA SER A 809 -19.85 30.37 -30.50
C SER A 809 -19.26 30.71 -31.88
N ILE A 810 -20.07 30.72 -32.94
CA ILE A 810 -19.64 31.10 -34.29
C ILE A 810 -19.20 32.56 -34.32
N LEU A 811 -20.00 33.48 -33.76
CA LEU A 811 -19.67 34.91 -33.72
C LEU A 811 -18.38 35.18 -32.92
N ASN A 812 -18.18 34.46 -31.82
CA ASN A 812 -16.96 34.57 -31.01
C ASN A 812 -15.71 34.18 -31.83
N ASP A 813 -15.77 33.05 -32.52
CA ASP A 813 -14.60 32.51 -33.21
C ASP A 813 -14.34 33.20 -34.54
N LEU A 814 -15.40 33.60 -35.27
CA LEU A 814 -15.30 34.37 -36.51
C LEU A 814 -14.65 35.75 -36.31
N ALA A 815 -14.71 36.30 -35.09
CA ALA A 815 -14.02 37.54 -34.76
C ALA A 815 -12.49 37.45 -34.89
N VAL A 816 -11.90 36.25 -34.78
CA VAL A 816 -10.45 36.04 -34.93
C VAL A 816 -9.99 36.22 -36.38
N PRO A 817 -10.44 35.42 -37.37
CA PRO A 817 -10.03 35.60 -38.77
C PRO A 817 -10.45 36.97 -39.33
N LEU A 818 -11.57 37.56 -38.88
CA LEU A 818 -11.95 38.93 -39.28
C LEU A 818 -10.94 39.99 -38.82
N ARG A 819 -10.33 39.83 -37.64
CA ARG A 819 -9.24 40.74 -37.20
C ARG A 819 -8.00 40.55 -38.05
N LEU A 820 -7.63 39.29 -38.33
CA LEU A 820 -6.46 38.95 -39.13
C LEU A 820 -6.61 39.43 -40.59
N SER A 821 -7.84 39.42 -41.13
CA SER A 821 -8.17 39.95 -42.46
C SER A 821 -8.41 41.48 -42.49
N GLY A 822 -8.14 42.20 -41.40
CA GLY A 822 -8.26 43.68 -41.32
C GLY A 822 -9.67 44.24 -41.11
N GLN A 823 -10.69 43.43 -40.85
CA GLN A 823 -12.09 43.84 -40.64
C GLN A 823 -12.41 44.10 -39.16
N GLN A 824 -11.67 45.02 -38.55
CA GLN A 824 -11.64 45.20 -37.09
C GLN A 824 -12.97 45.65 -36.48
N GLU A 825 -13.73 46.51 -37.16
CA GLU A 825 -15.05 46.99 -36.68
C GLU A 825 -16.09 45.86 -36.65
N VAL A 826 -16.11 45.01 -37.69
CA VAL A 826 -17.02 43.86 -37.78
C VAL A 826 -16.70 42.83 -36.70
N ALA A 827 -15.41 42.54 -36.50
CA ALA A 827 -14.96 41.64 -35.45
C ALA A 827 -15.35 42.12 -34.04
N GLN A 828 -15.27 43.43 -33.76
CA GLN A 828 -15.71 43.99 -32.48
C GLN A 828 -17.22 43.85 -32.29
N ARG A 829 -18.02 44.11 -33.33
CA ARG A 829 -19.46 43.92 -33.30
C ARG A 829 -19.83 42.46 -32.99
N TYR A 830 -19.30 41.50 -33.75
CA TYR A 830 -19.56 40.07 -33.53
C TYR A 830 -19.14 39.60 -32.14
N ALA A 831 -17.96 40.00 -31.65
CA ALA A 831 -17.53 39.66 -30.29
C ALA A 831 -18.46 40.25 -29.20
N SER A 832 -19.02 41.45 -29.42
CA SER A 832 -19.97 42.07 -28.49
C SER A 832 -21.33 41.36 -28.47
N GLU A 833 -21.83 40.97 -29.66
CA GLU A 833 -23.06 40.19 -29.84
C GLU A 833 -22.92 38.81 -29.18
N ALA A 834 -21.80 38.12 -29.41
CA ALA A 834 -21.49 36.83 -28.78
C ALA A 834 -21.52 36.93 -27.23
N ARG A 835 -20.89 37.95 -26.65
CA ARG A 835 -20.91 38.17 -25.19
C ARG A 835 -22.31 38.40 -24.65
N GLN A 836 -23.16 39.11 -25.38
CA GLN A 836 -24.54 39.34 -24.97
C GLN A 836 -25.34 38.03 -24.98
N LEU A 837 -25.17 37.22 -26.03
CA LEU A 837 -25.81 35.91 -26.15
C LEU A 837 -25.36 34.95 -25.03
N PHE A 838 -24.07 34.85 -24.75
CA PHE A 838 -23.55 34.02 -23.64
C PHE A 838 -24.07 34.47 -22.26
N ARG A 839 -24.28 35.77 -22.05
CA ARG A 839 -24.88 36.27 -20.80
C ARG A 839 -26.34 35.89 -20.67
N GLN A 840 -27.10 36.00 -21.77
CA GLN A 840 -28.52 35.63 -21.78
C GLN A 840 -28.73 34.13 -21.56
N SER A 841 -27.81 33.29 -22.07
CA SER A 841 -27.87 31.84 -21.88
C SER A 841 -27.46 31.37 -20.47
N HIS A 842 -26.68 32.16 -19.72
CA HIS A 842 -26.32 31.85 -18.32
C HIS A 842 -27.39 32.26 -17.28
N THR A 843 -28.39 33.04 -17.69
CA THR A 843 -29.52 33.48 -16.85
C THR A 843 -30.80 32.65 -17.03
N LEU A 844 -30.77 31.66 -17.93
CA LEU A 844 -31.81 30.65 -18.15
C LEU A 844 -31.35 29.32 -17.56
#